data_AF-A0A806K034-F1
#
_entry.id   AF-A0A806K034-F1
#
_cell.length_a   1.000
_cell.length_b   1.000
_cell.length_c   1.000
_cell.angle_alpha   90.00
_cell.angle_beta   90.00
_cell.angle_gamma   90.00
#
_symmetry.space_group_name_H-M   'P 1'
#
loop_
_entity.id
_entity.type
_entity.pdbx_description
1 polymer ?
#
loop_
_entity_poly.entity_id
_entity_poly.type
_entity_poly.pdbx_seq_one_letter_code
_entity_poly.pdbx_strand_id
1 'polypeptide(L)'
;MELDQEEALYEFLENTIEPFTLDEITGYVQVSGQRRNKRLSMEIASYLEVRKIAFRIDNKRWISRRGCFEPLEFVITPTRLELLNGILIPGHRCVPFANPVTLPHRFKFFWDGKPIPETTTEAPPEELYPFYCIYGEEFAPQYIARDNYKNEEAFNVDPYEDPPEVSIHTLDMRVIYRECSFVPGDRFVVRTLDWKDCRFEMRKAGRSEWPLSALAEWTEAAETGFENSFALLGAGASTEEQIAFAYWYGGPRMRELPAYSLEEFLYEKTDRIETVPYGIETRYWFIGKEIPDFKNLQNYAIPPDRTYIEELLFSKNIPVSEYVLLSYIRDAFFRNEKEIDEVVNRIIPPVIHLDKAEWDIFTEYLSNRMEDFQKGYSLFLDQATGPVRQRVAELHTAVIDLSARLQKGEIEAAWLPRHTFIVLSQIQGHAAALLEDLVFDDSPPESEIIAMDNSLDSMVETYGDIKELINNAMDNFRRSNLTVIHGGRASGQLWWMIQISISGLDVWRRAIISHEFTMEELHRLIQVSMNWNNSLSFRFYCETPDGGKQYLHDSIKLGDIDFQGKKELVYEYGSKWIIRIIIMSSYQPAKDEFPRFVAGDGDAPPELIDGPRHFNKLMNSIETAGGNEKQFALHESGAGFVPDAFDLDMINKKLRSTLSSPPQ
;
A
#
# COMPACT_ATOMS: atom_id res chain seq x y z
N MET A 1 -21.22 12.07 -13.89
CA MET A 1 -22.62 11.66 -13.61
C MET A 1 -23.16 12.53 -12.47
N GLU A 2 -24.48 12.69 -12.35
CA GLU A 2 -25.09 13.32 -11.15
C GLU A 2 -25.16 12.28 -9.99
N LEU A 3 -25.26 12.73 -8.73
CA LEU A 3 -25.25 11.84 -7.54
C LEU A 3 -26.34 10.77 -7.60
N ASP A 4 -27.56 11.16 -8.00
CA ASP A 4 -28.72 10.28 -8.19
C ASP A 4 -28.47 9.20 -9.27
N GLN A 5 -27.69 9.53 -10.30
CA GLN A 5 -27.30 8.60 -11.35
C GLN A 5 -26.24 7.60 -10.87
N GLU A 6 -25.33 8.04 -9.99
CA GLU A 6 -24.32 7.19 -9.37
C GLU A 6 -24.96 6.20 -8.39
N GLU A 7 -25.86 6.65 -7.52
CA GLU A 7 -26.64 5.75 -6.64
C GLU A 7 -27.42 4.71 -7.45
N ALA A 8 -28.09 5.13 -8.53
CA ALA A 8 -28.80 4.22 -9.42
C ALA A 8 -27.87 3.22 -10.11
N LEU A 9 -26.63 3.62 -10.43
CA LEU A 9 -25.62 2.75 -11.00
C LEU A 9 -25.21 1.66 -9.99
N TYR A 10 -24.90 2.03 -8.75
CA TYR A 10 -24.56 1.07 -7.70
C TYR A 10 -25.73 0.13 -7.42
N GLU A 11 -26.96 0.65 -7.30
CA GLU A 11 -28.15 -0.16 -7.11
C GLU A 11 -28.34 -1.18 -8.25
N PHE A 12 -28.13 -0.78 -9.50
CA PHE A 12 -28.19 -1.70 -10.63
C PHE A 12 -27.14 -2.82 -10.51
N LEU A 13 -25.89 -2.47 -10.20
CA LEU A 13 -24.79 -3.44 -10.10
C LEU A 13 -24.99 -4.44 -8.95
N GLU A 14 -25.51 -3.98 -7.80
CA GLU A 14 -25.80 -4.82 -6.64
C GLU A 14 -26.99 -5.76 -6.85
N ASN A 15 -27.89 -5.47 -7.78
CA ASN A 15 -29.08 -6.26 -8.04
C ASN A 15 -28.97 -7.12 -9.31
N THR A 16 -27.92 -6.94 -10.11
CA THR A 16 -27.73 -7.65 -11.38
C THR A 16 -26.73 -8.78 -11.23
N ILE A 17 -27.15 -10.02 -11.53
CA ILE A 17 -26.28 -11.22 -11.52
C ILE A 17 -25.85 -11.58 -12.94
N GLU A 18 -26.76 -11.42 -13.92
CA GLU A 18 -26.50 -11.79 -15.30
C GLU A 18 -25.59 -10.78 -16.01
N PRO A 19 -24.81 -11.20 -17.02
CA PRO A 19 -24.07 -10.28 -17.88
C PRO A 19 -24.97 -9.22 -18.51
N PHE A 20 -24.56 -7.96 -18.44
CA PHE A 20 -25.31 -6.82 -18.96
C PHE A 20 -24.52 -6.02 -20.00
N THR A 21 -25.23 -5.22 -20.77
CA THR A 21 -24.68 -4.31 -21.78
C THR A 21 -24.72 -2.86 -21.30
N LEU A 22 -23.91 -1.99 -21.93
CA LEU A 22 -23.94 -0.56 -21.65
C LEU A 22 -25.32 0.07 -21.93
N ASP A 23 -26.06 -0.44 -22.90
CA ASP A 23 -27.40 0.08 -23.24
C ASP A 23 -28.43 -0.21 -22.12
N GLU A 24 -28.37 -1.40 -21.52
CA GLU A 24 -29.27 -1.81 -20.43
C GLU A 24 -29.05 -0.97 -19.17
N ILE A 25 -27.80 -0.82 -18.75
CA ILE A 25 -27.46 -0.02 -17.56
C ILE A 25 -27.70 1.47 -17.80
N THR A 26 -27.40 1.99 -19.00
CA THR A 26 -27.72 3.37 -19.36
C THR A 26 -29.23 3.60 -19.32
N GLY A 27 -30.01 2.64 -19.80
CA GLY A 27 -31.48 2.68 -19.75
C GLY A 27 -32.00 2.75 -18.31
N TYR A 28 -31.43 1.98 -17.39
CA TYR A 28 -31.79 2.00 -15.97
C TYR A 28 -31.47 3.35 -15.31
N VAL A 29 -30.21 3.81 -15.42
CA VAL A 29 -29.74 5.06 -14.81
C VAL A 29 -30.49 6.28 -15.36
N GLN A 30 -30.84 6.26 -16.66
CA GLN A 30 -31.55 7.36 -17.30
C GLN A 30 -33.01 7.51 -16.83
N VAL A 31 -33.62 6.47 -16.24
CA VAL A 31 -34.97 6.55 -15.67
C VAL A 31 -34.95 7.29 -14.31
N SER A 32 -33.83 7.21 -13.57
CA SER A 32 -33.68 7.85 -12.27
C SER A 32 -33.26 9.32 -12.35
N GLY A 33 -32.55 9.72 -13.41
CA GLY A 33 -32.03 11.09 -13.56
C GLY A 33 -33.04 12.11 -14.12
N GLN A 34 -32.97 13.37 -13.64
CA GLN A 34 -33.87 14.46 -14.09
C GLN A 34 -33.57 14.99 -15.51
N ARG A 35 -32.39 14.71 -16.08
CA ARG A 35 -31.95 15.21 -17.40
C ARG A 35 -31.54 14.08 -18.35
N ARG A 36 -32.03 14.13 -19.59
CA ARG A 36 -31.56 13.24 -20.67
C ARG A 36 -30.19 13.67 -21.18
N ASN A 37 -29.13 13.04 -20.69
CA ASN A 37 -27.78 13.21 -21.20
C ASN A 37 -27.49 12.24 -22.37
N LYS A 38 -27.08 12.77 -23.54
CA LYS A 38 -26.69 11.96 -24.71
C LYS A 38 -25.32 11.29 -24.56
N ARG A 39 -24.51 11.70 -23.58
CA ARG A 39 -23.17 11.16 -23.29
C ARG A 39 -23.16 10.16 -22.14
N LEU A 40 -24.29 9.92 -21.48
CA LEU A 40 -24.40 9.08 -20.29
C LEU A 40 -23.80 7.68 -20.48
N SER A 41 -24.01 7.06 -21.64
CA SER A 41 -23.44 5.73 -21.93
C SER A 41 -21.91 5.72 -21.97
N MET A 42 -21.28 6.79 -22.49
CA MET A 42 -19.81 6.93 -22.48
C MET A 42 -19.30 7.23 -21.06
N GLU A 43 -20.04 8.02 -20.29
CA GLU A 43 -19.73 8.32 -18.88
C GLU A 43 -19.78 7.04 -18.04
N ILE A 44 -20.86 6.25 -18.13
CA ILE A 44 -20.98 4.96 -17.42
C ILE A 44 -19.87 4.00 -17.83
N ALA A 45 -19.55 3.89 -19.13
CA ALA A 45 -18.47 3.01 -19.58
C ALA A 45 -17.12 3.40 -18.97
N SER A 46 -16.79 4.70 -18.98
CA SER A 46 -15.58 5.22 -18.34
C SER A 46 -15.59 5.00 -16.83
N TYR A 47 -16.74 5.15 -16.19
CA TYR A 47 -16.93 4.95 -14.76
C TYR A 47 -16.66 3.49 -14.36
N LEU A 48 -17.24 2.52 -15.08
CA LEU A 48 -16.99 1.09 -14.87
C LEU A 48 -15.51 0.72 -15.07
N GLU A 49 -14.85 1.27 -16.10
CA GLU A 49 -13.44 0.97 -16.41
C GLU A 49 -12.47 1.51 -15.36
N VAL A 50 -12.68 2.73 -14.85
CA VAL A 50 -11.74 3.36 -13.93
C VAL A 50 -12.01 3.00 -12.47
N ARG A 51 -13.28 2.95 -12.06
CA ARG A 51 -13.65 2.52 -10.70
C ARG A 51 -13.56 1.01 -10.51
N LYS A 52 -13.47 0.24 -11.60
CA LYS A 52 -13.25 -1.22 -11.56
C LYS A 52 -14.29 -1.96 -10.69
N ILE A 53 -15.52 -1.44 -10.70
CA ILE A 53 -16.67 -1.96 -9.94
C ILE A 53 -17.42 -3.07 -10.67
N ALA A 54 -17.03 -3.38 -11.91
CA ALA A 54 -17.54 -4.50 -12.71
C ALA A 54 -16.42 -5.09 -13.57
N PHE A 55 -16.61 -6.33 -14.01
CA PHE A 55 -15.65 -7.04 -14.85
C PHE A 55 -16.09 -7.03 -16.31
N ARG A 56 -15.16 -6.75 -17.21
CA ARG A 56 -15.43 -6.75 -18.65
C ARG A 56 -15.31 -8.17 -19.21
N ILE A 57 -16.40 -8.70 -19.77
CA ILE A 57 -16.41 -10.03 -20.42
C ILE A 57 -15.88 -9.92 -21.85
N ASP A 58 -16.37 -8.93 -22.59
CA ASP A 58 -15.99 -8.67 -23.98
C ASP A 58 -16.20 -7.19 -24.32
N ASN A 59 -16.11 -6.84 -25.61
CA ASN A 59 -16.22 -5.44 -26.05
C ASN A 59 -17.57 -4.79 -25.73
N LYS A 60 -18.63 -5.58 -25.46
CA LYS A 60 -20.01 -5.09 -25.29
C LYS A 60 -20.65 -5.47 -23.95
N ARG A 61 -20.12 -6.48 -23.26
CA ARG A 61 -20.73 -7.05 -22.06
C ARG A 61 -19.85 -6.93 -20.83
N TRP A 62 -20.52 -6.70 -19.71
CA TRP A 62 -19.98 -6.57 -18.37
C TRP A 62 -20.68 -7.54 -17.42
N ILE A 63 -20.04 -7.84 -16.30
CA ILE A 63 -20.64 -8.58 -15.19
C ILE A 63 -20.30 -7.87 -13.88
N SER A 64 -21.29 -7.75 -12.99
CA SER A 64 -21.10 -7.11 -11.69
C SER A 64 -20.26 -7.99 -10.76
N ARG A 65 -19.79 -7.44 -9.64
CA ARG A 65 -19.15 -8.23 -8.57
C ARG A 65 -20.10 -9.32 -8.05
N ARG A 66 -21.38 -8.98 -7.83
CA ARG A 66 -22.41 -9.94 -7.45
C ARG A 66 -22.52 -11.08 -8.47
N GLY A 67 -22.63 -10.76 -9.76
CA GLY A 67 -22.69 -11.77 -10.83
C GLY A 67 -21.45 -12.66 -10.93
N CYS A 68 -20.29 -12.12 -10.52
CA CYS A 68 -19.05 -12.88 -10.51
C CYS A 68 -18.95 -13.81 -9.28
N PHE A 69 -19.42 -13.37 -8.11
CA PHE A 69 -19.18 -14.05 -6.83
C PHE A 69 -20.42 -14.75 -6.23
N GLU A 70 -21.60 -14.63 -6.86
CA GLU A 70 -22.87 -15.27 -6.47
C GLU A 70 -23.45 -16.12 -7.62
N PRO A 71 -23.65 -17.44 -7.45
CA PRO A 71 -23.22 -18.28 -6.33
C PRO A 71 -21.82 -18.86 -6.59
N LEU A 72 -20.81 -18.42 -5.83
CA LEU A 72 -19.52 -19.12 -5.76
C LEU A 72 -19.34 -19.83 -4.41
N GLU A 73 -18.45 -20.81 -4.43
CA GLU A 73 -17.98 -21.51 -3.23
C GLU A 73 -16.52 -21.14 -2.95
N PHE A 74 -16.17 -21.04 -1.67
CA PHE A 74 -14.82 -20.80 -1.18
C PHE A 74 -14.54 -21.60 0.09
N VAL A 75 -13.30 -21.57 0.58
CA VAL A 75 -12.87 -22.35 1.74
C VAL A 75 -12.56 -21.45 2.92
N ILE A 76 -13.04 -21.86 4.08
CA ILE A 76 -12.56 -21.37 5.37
C ILE A 76 -11.90 -22.54 6.12
N THR A 77 -10.68 -22.34 6.59
CA THR A 77 -9.95 -23.32 7.41
C THR A 77 -9.91 -22.81 8.86
N PRO A 78 -10.67 -23.42 9.78
CA PRO A 78 -10.61 -23.03 11.19
C PRO A 78 -9.21 -23.27 11.78
N THR A 79 -8.71 -22.29 12.52
CA THR A 79 -7.46 -22.39 13.25
C THR A 79 -7.59 -23.33 14.45
N ARG A 80 -6.43 -23.74 15.01
CA ARG A 80 -6.41 -24.54 16.23
C ARG A 80 -7.08 -23.81 17.41
N LEU A 81 -6.90 -22.49 17.51
CA LEU A 81 -7.48 -21.65 18.56
C LEU A 81 -9.02 -21.66 18.46
N GLU A 82 -9.55 -21.45 17.25
CA GLU A 82 -10.99 -21.46 16.97
C GLU A 82 -11.62 -22.81 17.33
N LEU A 83 -10.97 -23.93 16.98
CA LEU A 83 -11.45 -25.27 17.33
C LEU A 83 -11.46 -25.53 18.84
N LEU A 84 -10.43 -25.07 19.56
CA LEU A 84 -10.34 -25.23 21.02
C LEU A 84 -11.41 -24.41 21.75
N ASN A 85 -11.65 -23.19 21.29
CA ASN A 85 -12.63 -22.28 21.88
C ASN A 85 -14.06 -22.56 21.38
N GLY A 86 -14.22 -23.37 20.34
CA GLY A 86 -15.51 -23.72 19.78
C GLY A 86 -16.16 -22.57 19.01
N ILE A 87 -15.35 -21.70 18.40
CA ILE A 87 -15.78 -20.51 17.68
C ILE A 87 -15.31 -20.54 16.22
N LEU A 88 -15.79 -19.59 15.42
CA LEU A 88 -15.19 -19.21 14.13
C LEU A 88 -15.22 -17.69 13.99
N ILE A 89 -14.10 -17.11 13.60
CA ILE A 89 -13.95 -15.69 13.31
C ILE A 89 -14.12 -15.52 11.78
N PRO A 90 -15.14 -14.79 11.31
CA PRO A 90 -15.31 -14.51 9.88
C PRO A 90 -14.14 -13.71 9.31
N GLY A 91 -13.78 -12.60 9.96
CA GLY A 91 -12.66 -11.73 9.57
C GLY A 91 -12.67 -11.39 8.07
N HIS A 92 -11.49 -11.37 7.47
CA HIS A 92 -11.29 -11.14 6.04
C HIS A 92 -11.64 -12.33 5.13
N ARG A 93 -12.00 -13.50 5.69
CA ARG A 93 -12.02 -14.77 4.96
C ARG A 93 -13.11 -14.88 3.89
N CYS A 94 -14.03 -13.93 3.88
CA CYS A 94 -15.08 -13.82 2.87
C CYS A 94 -14.72 -12.87 1.73
N VAL A 95 -13.53 -12.27 1.69
CA VAL A 95 -13.07 -11.49 0.52
C VAL A 95 -12.80 -12.44 -0.66
N PRO A 96 -13.23 -12.15 -1.91
CA PRO A 96 -14.08 -11.04 -2.39
C PRO A 96 -15.59 -11.42 -2.46
N PHE A 97 -15.98 -12.51 -1.81
CA PHE A 97 -17.32 -13.10 -1.79
C PHE A 97 -18.34 -12.35 -0.93
N ALA A 98 -17.92 -11.32 -0.20
CA ALA A 98 -18.77 -10.40 0.55
C ALA A 98 -18.82 -9.02 -0.12
N ASN A 99 -19.92 -8.28 0.09
CA ASN A 99 -19.97 -6.88 -0.25
C ASN A 99 -18.92 -6.10 0.58
N PRO A 100 -17.95 -5.41 -0.05
CA PRO A 100 -16.85 -4.74 0.65
C PRO A 100 -17.29 -3.61 1.58
N VAL A 101 -18.51 -3.09 1.43
CA VAL A 101 -19.06 -2.04 2.31
C VAL A 101 -19.55 -2.61 3.65
N THR A 102 -19.75 -3.93 3.73
CA THR A 102 -20.27 -4.58 4.94
C THR A 102 -19.14 -5.07 5.83
N LEU A 103 -19.16 -4.66 7.10
CA LEU A 103 -18.16 -5.12 8.09
C LEU A 103 -18.33 -6.62 8.43
N PRO A 104 -17.24 -7.34 8.74
CA PRO A 104 -17.26 -8.79 8.96
C PRO A 104 -18.22 -9.30 10.03
N HIS A 105 -18.41 -8.57 11.13
CA HIS A 105 -19.35 -8.96 12.20
C HIS A 105 -20.82 -8.92 11.76
N ARG A 106 -21.14 -8.33 10.60
CA ARG A 106 -22.51 -8.29 10.06
C ARG A 106 -22.80 -9.46 9.10
N PHE A 107 -21.79 -10.28 8.80
CA PHE A 107 -21.95 -11.43 7.90
C PHE A 107 -22.82 -12.50 8.55
N LYS A 108 -23.70 -13.10 7.75
CA LYS A 108 -24.68 -14.09 8.25
C LYS A 108 -24.36 -15.47 7.71
N PHE A 109 -24.06 -16.39 8.62
CA PHE A 109 -23.72 -17.77 8.28
C PHE A 109 -24.87 -18.73 8.62
N PHE A 110 -25.05 -19.73 7.76
CA PHE A 110 -26.09 -20.74 7.86
C PHE A 110 -25.48 -22.14 7.80
N TRP A 111 -26.04 -23.07 8.57
CA TRP A 111 -25.71 -24.49 8.59
C TRP A 111 -26.98 -25.32 8.48
N ASP A 112 -27.07 -26.16 7.45
CA ASP A 112 -28.28 -26.90 7.09
C ASP A 112 -29.51 -25.98 6.99
N GLY A 113 -29.31 -24.79 6.40
CA GLY A 113 -30.33 -23.76 6.24
C GLY A 113 -30.77 -23.04 7.52
N LYS A 114 -30.14 -23.30 8.67
CA LYS A 114 -30.40 -22.61 9.94
C LYS A 114 -29.30 -21.59 10.25
N PRO A 115 -29.62 -20.39 10.75
CA PRO A 115 -28.60 -19.42 11.12
C PRO A 115 -27.70 -19.98 12.24
N ILE A 116 -26.39 -19.82 12.08
CA ILE A 116 -25.41 -20.17 13.12
C ILE A 116 -25.49 -19.10 14.21
N PRO A 117 -25.58 -19.47 15.50
CA PRO A 117 -25.64 -18.49 16.59
C PRO A 117 -24.35 -17.66 16.68
N GLU A 118 -24.50 -16.39 17.02
CA GLU A 118 -23.37 -15.48 17.31
C GLU A 118 -23.01 -15.53 18.80
N THR A 119 -21.74 -15.31 19.10
CA THR A 119 -21.17 -15.13 20.45
C THR A 119 -20.11 -14.04 20.36
N THR A 120 -19.50 -13.67 21.49
CA THR A 120 -18.33 -12.79 21.51
C THR A 120 -17.09 -13.54 21.98
N THR A 121 -15.92 -13.04 21.59
CA THR A 121 -14.62 -13.55 22.03
C THR A 121 -13.76 -12.38 22.46
N GLU A 122 -13.21 -12.49 23.67
CA GLU A 122 -12.30 -11.51 24.25
C GLU A 122 -10.87 -12.03 24.11
N ALA A 123 -9.98 -11.19 23.57
CA ALA A 123 -8.57 -11.51 23.37
C ALA A 123 -7.75 -10.20 23.21
N PRO A 124 -6.43 -10.26 23.39
CA PRO A 124 -5.54 -9.18 22.97
C PRO A 124 -5.64 -8.93 21.45
N PRO A 125 -5.56 -7.68 20.97
CA PRO A 125 -5.63 -7.35 19.53
C PRO A 125 -4.64 -8.12 18.66
N GLU A 126 -3.41 -8.34 19.14
CA GLU A 126 -2.36 -9.09 18.44
C GLU A 126 -2.79 -10.52 18.05
N GLU A 127 -3.61 -11.18 18.86
CA GLU A 127 -4.13 -12.52 18.55
C GLU A 127 -5.21 -12.48 17.47
N LEU A 128 -5.82 -11.31 17.24
CA LEU A 128 -6.93 -11.10 16.32
C LEU A 128 -6.50 -10.51 14.97
N TYR A 129 -5.40 -9.74 14.91
CA TYR A 129 -4.88 -9.15 13.66
C TYR A 129 -4.70 -10.14 12.50
N PRO A 130 -4.24 -11.40 12.72
CA PRO A 130 -4.14 -12.38 11.64
C PRO A 130 -5.47 -12.70 10.93
N PHE A 131 -6.64 -12.39 11.53
CA PHE A 131 -7.95 -12.57 10.90
C PHE A 131 -8.41 -11.35 10.09
N TYR A 132 -7.64 -10.26 10.07
CA TYR A 132 -7.98 -9.02 9.37
C TYR A 132 -6.87 -8.53 8.42
N CYS A 133 -5.66 -9.12 8.47
CA CYS A 133 -4.49 -8.69 7.68
C CYS A 133 -4.68 -8.69 6.14
N ILE A 134 -5.59 -9.49 5.57
CA ILE A 134 -5.87 -9.44 4.12
C ILE A 134 -6.48 -8.10 3.70
N TYR A 135 -7.15 -7.36 4.58
CA TYR A 135 -7.58 -6.00 4.30
C TYR A 135 -6.41 -4.99 4.21
N GLY A 136 -5.20 -5.42 4.57
CA GLY A 136 -4.03 -4.62 4.87
C GLY A 136 -3.75 -4.69 6.38
N GLU A 137 -2.50 -4.97 6.74
CA GLU A 137 -2.07 -5.16 8.14
C GLU A 137 -2.38 -3.92 8.99
N GLU A 138 -2.19 -2.75 8.41
CA GLU A 138 -2.46 -1.42 8.98
C GLU A 138 -3.94 -1.16 9.30
N PHE A 139 -4.87 -1.86 8.64
CA PHE A 139 -6.31 -1.66 8.82
C PHE A 139 -6.92 -2.60 9.87
N ALA A 140 -6.19 -3.62 10.33
CA ALA A 140 -6.71 -4.61 11.27
C ALA A 140 -7.28 -3.99 12.57
N PRO A 141 -6.63 -2.99 13.22
CA PRO A 141 -7.20 -2.33 14.39
C PRO A 141 -8.55 -1.66 14.10
N GLN A 142 -8.71 -1.04 12.93
CA GLN A 142 -9.94 -0.32 12.55
C GLN A 142 -11.14 -1.27 12.42
N TYR A 143 -10.94 -2.47 11.87
CA TYR A 143 -12.00 -3.48 11.79
C TYR A 143 -12.43 -3.97 13.17
N ILE A 144 -11.46 -4.18 14.08
CA ILE A 144 -11.73 -4.63 15.46
C ILE A 144 -12.40 -3.52 16.27
N ALA A 145 -11.96 -2.27 16.13
CA ALA A 145 -12.55 -1.12 16.79
C ALA A 145 -14.04 -0.97 16.42
N ARG A 146 -14.36 -1.08 15.12
CA ARG A 146 -15.74 -0.95 14.61
C ARG A 146 -16.64 -2.17 14.88
N ASP A 147 -16.07 -3.26 15.39
CA ASP A 147 -16.81 -4.48 15.73
C ASP A 147 -17.68 -4.28 16.98
N ASN A 148 -17.20 -3.51 17.94
CA ASN A 148 -17.86 -3.27 19.22
C ASN A 148 -17.56 -1.84 19.72
N TYR A 149 -18.59 -1.10 20.12
CA TYR A 149 -18.45 0.27 20.63
C TYR A 149 -17.43 0.40 21.77
N LYS A 150 -17.27 -0.64 22.59
CA LYS A 150 -16.26 -0.65 23.67
C LYS A 150 -14.83 -0.74 23.14
N ASN A 151 -14.62 -1.41 22.01
CA ASN A 151 -13.31 -1.48 21.39
C ASN A 151 -12.95 -0.11 20.81
N GLU A 152 -13.89 0.54 20.12
CA GLU A 152 -13.70 1.92 19.63
C GLU A 152 -13.30 2.87 20.75
N GLU A 153 -14.02 2.86 21.88
CA GLU A 153 -13.63 3.64 23.07
C GLU A 153 -12.23 3.27 23.57
N ALA A 154 -11.89 1.98 23.61
CA ALA A 154 -10.60 1.51 24.11
C ALA A 154 -9.41 1.93 23.22
N PHE A 155 -9.53 1.79 21.90
CA PHE A 155 -8.53 2.25 20.94
C PHE A 155 -8.39 3.78 20.92
N ASN A 156 -9.46 4.51 21.25
CA ASN A 156 -9.41 5.98 21.33
C ASN A 156 -8.77 6.51 22.62
N VAL A 157 -8.45 5.67 23.61
CA VAL A 157 -7.80 6.11 24.86
C VAL A 157 -6.35 6.54 24.61
N ASP A 158 -5.60 5.74 23.87
CA ASP A 158 -4.22 6.01 23.49
C ASP A 158 -4.02 5.63 22.02
N PRO A 159 -3.78 6.58 21.11
CA PRO A 159 -3.60 6.29 19.69
C PRO A 159 -2.27 5.57 19.39
N TYR A 160 -1.36 5.43 20.36
CA TYR A 160 -0.04 4.81 20.17
C TYR A 160 0.07 3.41 20.81
N GLU A 161 -0.88 3.00 21.64
CA GLU A 161 -0.84 1.71 22.31
C GLU A 161 -2.14 0.92 22.12
N ASP A 162 -1.99 -0.36 21.77
CA ASP A 162 -3.12 -1.27 21.69
C ASP A 162 -3.76 -1.47 23.07
N PRO A 163 -5.10 -1.53 23.15
CA PRO A 163 -5.77 -1.87 24.38
C PRO A 163 -5.40 -3.31 24.81
N PRO A 164 -5.33 -3.59 26.12
CA PRO A 164 -4.89 -4.89 26.62
C PRO A 164 -5.80 -6.04 26.20
N GLU A 165 -7.09 -5.75 25.96
CA GLU A 165 -8.10 -6.73 25.59
C GLU A 165 -9.24 -6.05 24.82
N VAL A 166 -9.73 -6.74 23.80
CA VAL A 166 -10.85 -6.31 22.95
C VAL A 166 -11.85 -7.45 22.79
N SER A 167 -13.09 -7.12 22.44
CA SER A 167 -14.18 -8.09 22.27
C SER A 167 -14.73 -8.04 20.84
N ILE A 168 -14.65 -9.16 20.11
CA ILE A 168 -15.18 -9.26 18.74
C ILE A 168 -16.35 -10.24 18.63
N HIS A 169 -17.24 -10.02 17.66
CA HIS A 169 -18.30 -10.96 17.31
C HIS A 169 -17.74 -12.18 16.58
N THR A 170 -18.14 -13.37 17.02
CA THR A 170 -17.73 -14.65 16.45
C THR A 170 -18.90 -15.60 16.34
N LEU A 171 -18.78 -16.65 15.53
CA LEU A 171 -19.81 -17.68 15.40
C LEU A 171 -19.64 -18.74 16.49
N ASP A 172 -20.72 -19.15 17.15
CA ASP A 172 -20.72 -20.28 18.09
C ASP A 172 -20.78 -21.61 17.33
N MET A 173 -19.62 -22.25 17.21
CA MET A 173 -19.43 -23.48 16.47
C MET A 173 -19.45 -24.73 17.35
N ARG A 174 -19.69 -24.60 18.67
CA ARG A 174 -19.57 -25.72 19.62
C ARG A 174 -20.44 -26.92 19.26
N VAL A 175 -21.66 -26.66 18.78
CA VAL A 175 -22.60 -27.71 18.34
C VAL A 175 -22.10 -28.33 17.03
N ILE A 176 -21.81 -27.51 16.03
CA ILE A 176 -21.40 -27.94 14.69
C ILE A 176 -20.09 -28.75 14.74
N TYR A 177 -19.07 -28.27 15.46
CA TYR A 177 -17.80 -28.99 15.60
C TYR A 177 -17.96 -30.34 16.28
N ARG A 178 -18.85 -30.44 17.28
CA ARG A 178 -19.15 -31.70 17.96
C ARG A 178 -19.89 -32.67 17.05
N GLU A 179 -20.95 -32.23 16.39
CA GLU A 179 -21.77 -33.06 15.49
C GLU A 179 -20.94 -33.57 14.31
N CYS A 180 -20.09 -32.70 13.76
CA CYS A 180 -19.27 -33.04 12.62
C CYS A 180 -17.95 -33.72 12.98
N SER A 181 -17.62 -33.88 14.27
CA SER A 181 -16.31 -34.36 14.76
C SER A 181 -15.15 -33.65 14.04
N PHE A 182 -15.16 -32.33 14.09
CA PHE A 182 -14.19 -31.49 13.39
C PHE A 182 -12.79 -31.64 14.00
N VAL A 183 -11.78 -31.84 13.17
CA VAL A 183 -10.38 -31.98 13.59
C VAL A 183 -9.48 -30.93 12.92
N PRO A 184 -8.30 -30.59 13.48
CA PRO A 184 -7.38 -29.67 12.82
C PRO A 184 -7.04 -30.10 11.39
N GLY A 185 -7.26 -29.19 10.44
CA GLY A 185 -7.10 -29.44 9.00
C GLY A 185 -8.38 -29.85 8.25
N ASP A 186 -9.49 -30.08 8.96
CA ASP A 186 -10.82 -30.06 8.33
C ASP A 186 -11.17 -28.63 7.88
N ARG A 187 -12.06 -28.52 6.89
CA ARG A 187 -12.37 -27.26 6.22
C ARG A 187 -13.88 -27.05 6.14
N PHE A 188 -14.29 -25.81 6.01
CA PHE A 188 -15.63 -25.48 5.55
C PHE A 188 -15.56 -25.07 4.09
N VAL A 189 -16.46 -25.63 3.29
CA VAL A 189 -16.81 -25.04 2.01
C VAL A 189 -18.00 -24.14 2.25
N VAL A 190 -17.85 -22.88 1.87
CA VAL A 190 -18.78 -21.80 2.12
C VAL A 190 -19.34 -21.34 0.79
N ARG A 191 -20.66 -21.37 0.64
CA ARG A 191 -21.37 -20.93 -0.56
C ARG A 191 -21.99 -19.56 -0.34
N THR A 192 -21.74 -18.63 -1.23
CA THR A 192 -22.41 -17.32 -1.25
C THR A 192 -23.87 -17.49 -1.66
N LEU A 193 -24.79 -17.20 -0.74
CA LEU A 193 -26.24 -17.21 -0.97
C LEU A 193 -26.75 -15.86 -1.45
N ASP A 194 -26.22 -14.77 -0.86
CA ASP A 194 -26.52 -13.40 -1.22
C ASP A 194 -25.27 -12.55 -0.96
N TRP A 195 -24.64 -12.07 -2.02
CA TRP A 195 -23.42 -11.25 -1.94
C TRP A 195 -23.73 -9.86 -1.37
N LYS A 196 -24.89 -9.29 -1.69
CA LYS A 196 -25.29 -7.94 -1.26
C LYS A 196 -25.50 -7.89 0.25
N ASP A 197 -26.24 -8.87 0.78
CA ASP A 197 -26.56 -8.98 2.21
C ASP A 197 -25.54 -9.82 3.01
N CYS A 198 -24.43 -10.24 2.38
CA CYS A 198 -23.37 -11.07 2.96
C CYS A 198 -23.89 -12.32 3.68
N ARG A 199 -24.67 -13.13 2.96
CA ARG A 199 -25.25 -14.39 3.47
C ARG A 199 -24.53 -15.60 2.90
N PHE A 200 -24.14 -16.53 3.79
CA PHE A 200 -23.30 -17.67 3.46
C PHE A 200 -23.85 -18.99 4.00
N GLU A 201 -23.86 -20.06 3.20
CA GLU A 201 -24.17 -21.42 3.65
C GLU A 201 -22.88 -22.22 3.81
N MET A 202 -22.73 -22.90 4.94
CA MET A 202 -21.54 -23.68 5.25
C MET A 202 -21.83 -25.18 5.16
N ARG A 203 -20.89 -25.92 4.58
CA ARG A 203 -20.83 -27.38 4.67
C ARG A 203 -19.44 -27.82 5.10
N LYS A 204 -19.36 -28.95 5.81
CA LYS A 204 -18.07 -29.56 6.12
C LYS A 204 -17.44 -30.12 4.85
N ALA A 205 -16.14 -29.90 4.72
CA ALA A 205 -15.27 -30.51 3.74
C ALA A 205 -14.11 -31.23 4.43
N GLY A 206 -13.74 -32.39 3.89
CA GLY A 206 -12.62 -33.16 4.42
C GLY A 206 -11.29 -32.66 3.87
N ARG A 207 -10.20 -32.90 4.61
CA ARG A 207 -8.82 -32.55 4.19
C ARG A 207 -8.40 -33.06 2.80
N SER A 208 -9.03 -34.15 2.33
CA SER A 208 -8.71 -34.82 1.06
C SER A 208 -9.87 -34.83 0.08
N GLU A 209 -10.79 -33.86 0.18
CA GLU A 209 -11.94 -33.74 -0.74
C GLU A 209 -11.50 -33.56 -2.19
N TRP A 210 -10.40 -32.84 -2.42
CA TRP A 210 -9.87 -32.56 -3.76
C TRP A 210 -8.58 -33.33 -4.05
N PRO A 211 -8.42 -33.87 -5.28
CA PRO A 211 -7.19 -34.53 -5.69
C PRO A 211 -6.04 -33.54 -5.83
N LEU A 212 -4.81 -33.98 -5.55
CA LEU A 212 -3.60 -33.15 -5.62
C LEU A 212 -3.43 -32.46 -6.98
N SER A 213 -3.84 -33.09 -8.08
CA SER A 213 -3.79 -32.49 -9.42
C SER A 213 -4.73 -31.29 -9.55
N ALA A 214 -5.95 -31.35 -8.99
CA ALA A 214 -6.88 -30.25 -9.02
C ALA A 214 -6.42 -29.10 -8.11
N LEU A 215 -5.79 -29.42 -6.98
CA LEU A 215 -5.16 -28.43 -6.10
C LEU A 215 -4.03 -27.69 -6.83
N ALA A 216 -3.16 -28.41 -7.55
CA ALA A 216 -2.09 -27.79 -8.33
C ALA A 216 -2.61 -26.93 -9.50
N GLU A 217 -3.64 -27.41 -10.21
CA GLU A 217 -4.31 -26.62 -11.27
C GLU A 217 -4.94 -25.34 -10.71
N TRP A 218 -5.51 -25.40 -9.51
CA TRP A 218 -6.06 -24.22 -8.84
C TRP A 218 -4.95 -23.24 -8.42
N THR A 219 -3.85 -23.73 -7.83
CA THR A 219 -2.71 -22.88 -7.45
C THR A 219 -2.15 -22.14 -8.65
N GLU A 220 -1.92 -22.82 -9.78
CA GLU A 220 -1.43 -22.17 -11.00
C GLU A 220 -2.42 -21.12 -11.54
N ALA A 221 -3.73 -21.42 -11.49
CA ALA A 221 -4.76 -20.49 -11.90
C ALA A 221 -4.83 -19.26 -10.97
N ALA A 222 -4.65 -19.45 -9.66
CA ALA A 222 -4.62 -18.39 -8.67
C ALA A 222 -3.39 -17.49 -8.86
N GLU A 223 -2.20 -18.07 -9.00
CA GLU A 223 -0.97 -17.32 -9.28
C GLU A 223 -1.11 -16.52 -10.57
N THR A 224 -1.51 -17.16 -11.67
CA THR A 224 -1.78 -16.48 -12.94
C THR A 224 -2.84 -15.38 -12.79
N GLY A 225 -3.86 -15.61 -11.96
CA GLY A 225 -4.90 -14.64 -11.65
C GLY A 225 -4.33 -13.37 -11.01
N PHE A 226 -3.52 -13.53 -9.96
CA PHE A 226 -2.84 -12.42 -9.28
C PHE A 226 -1.85 -11.70 -10.19
N GLU A 227 -1.06 -12.43 -10.99
CA GLU A 227 -0.13 -11.81 -11.94
C GLU A 227 -0.85 -10.91 -12.96
N ASN A 228 -2.00 -11.36 -13.49
CA ASN A 228 -2.84 -10.56 -14.38
C ASN A 228 -3.53 -9.40 -13.65
N SER A 229 -3.92 -9.62 -12.40
CA SER A 229 -4.43 -8.56 -11.52
C SER A 229 -3.40 -7.45 -11.36
N PHE A 230 -2.15 -7.78 -11.03
CA PHE A 230 -1.05 -6.82 -10.93
C PHE A 230 -0.76 -6.12 -12.27
N ALA A 231 -0.82 -6.84 -13.38
CA ALA A 231 -0.59 -6.26 -14.70
C ALA A 231 -1.66 -5.23 -15.11
N LEU A 232 -2.93 -5.45 -14.73
CA LEU A 232 -4.01 -4.50 -14.99
C LEU A 232 -4.05 -3.35 -13.97
N LEU A 233 -3.96 -3.69 -12.68
CA LEU A 233 -4.21 -2.77 -11.60
C LEU A 233 -2.99 -1.96 -11.18
N GLY A 234 -1.79 -2.54 -11.34
CA GLY A 234 -0.57 -2.05 -10.70
C GLY A 234 -0.51 -2.41 -9.21
N ALA A 235 0.55 -1.96 -8.54
CA ALA A 235 0.76 -2.21 -7.11
C ALA A 235 -0.14 -1.36 -6.20
N GLY A 236 -0.74 -0.29 -6.72
CA GLY A 236 -1.47 0.69 -5.91
C GLY A 236 -2.94 0.36 -5.61
N ALA A 237 -3.53 -0.65 -6.25
CA ALA A 237 -4.90 -1.07 -5.94
C ALA A 237 -4.97 -1.75 -4.56
N SER A 238 -6.11 -1.65 -3.87
CA SER A 238 -6.29 -2.29 -2.57
C SER A 238 -6.16 -3.81 -2.66
N THR A 239 -5.84 -4.46 -1.54
CA THR A 239 -5.68 -5.92 -1.48
C THR A 239 -6.98 -6.64 -1.88
N GLU A 240 -8.14 -6.12 -1.49
CA GLU A 240 -9.44 -6.68 -1.85
C GLU A 240 -9.72 -6.55 -3.35
N GLU A 241 -9.34 -5.43 -3.98
CA GLU A 241 -9.42 -5.28 -5.43
C GLU A 241 -8.47 -6.24 -6.15
N GLN A 242 -7.22 -6.35 -5.67
CA GLN A 242 -6.24 -7.28 -6.20
C GLN A 242 -6.77 -8.72 -6.16
N ILE A 243 -7.39 -9.13 -5.05
CA ILE A 243 -8.02 -10.45 -4.88
C ILE A 243 -9.24 -10.61 -5.79
N ALA A 244 -10.12 -9.61 -5.87
CA ALA A 244 -11.32 -9.68 -6.71
C ALA A 244 -10.96 -9.89 -8.19
N PHE A 245 -9.97 -9.16 -8.70
CA PHE A 245 -9.47 -9.34 -10.06
C PHE A 245 -8.66 -10.63 -10.22
N ALA A 246 -7.96 -11.09 -9.19
CA ALA A 246 -7.28 -12.38 -9.23
C ALA A 246 -8.27 -13.54 -9.44
N TYR A 247 -9.39 -13.56 -8.70
CA TYR A 247 -10.45 -14.55 -8.92
C TYR A 247 -11.10 -14.45 -10.30
N TRP A 248 -11.29 -13.22 -10.80
CA TRP A 248 -11.81 -13.00 -12.15
C TRP A 248 -10.90 -13.62 -13.22
N TYR A 249 -9.60 -13.30 -13.17
CA TYR A 249 -8.60 -13.76 -14.14
C TYR A 249 -8.21 -15.24 -13.96
N GLY A 250 -8.26 -15.77 -12.75
CA GLY A 250 -8.09 -17.19 -12.47
C GLY A 250 -9.18 -18.06 -13.12
N GLY A 251 -10.28 -17.44 -13.57
CA GLY A 251 -11.20 -18.05 -14.51
C GLY A 251 -12.05 -19.17 -13.90
N PRO A 252 -12.53 -20.13 -14.71
CA PRO A 252 -13.39 -21.22 -14.24
C PRO A 252 -12.75 -22.08 -13.15
N ARG A 253 -11.42 -22.22 -13.14
CA ARG A 253 -10.73 -23.08 -12.17
C ARG A 253 -10.83 -22.57 -10.74
N MET A 254 -10.69 -21.26 -10.52
CA MET A 254 -10.90 -20.69 -9.19
C MET A 254 -12.38 -20.62 -8.81
N ARG A 255 -13.27 -20.48 -9.78
CA ARG A 255 -14.72 -20.34 -9.56
C ARG A 255 -15.43 -21.65 -9.26
N GLU A 256 -15.03 -22.74 -9.91
CA GLU A 256 -15.71 -24.03 -9.79
C GLU A 256 -15.10 -24.92 -8.69
N LEU A 257 -13.88 -24.61 -8.24
CA LEU A 257 -13.15 -25.42 -7.26
C LEU A 257 -12.73 -24.57 -6.05
N PRO A 258 -13.39 -24.71 -4.90
CA PRO A 258 -12.94 -24.08 -3.65
C PRO A 258 -11.76 -24.90 -3.06
N ALA A 259 -10.55 -24.74 -3.59
CA ALA A 259 -9.41 -25.60 -3.24
C ALA A 259 -8.74 -25.25 -1.90
N TYR A 260 -8.40 -23.97 -1.72
CA TYR A 260 -7.66 -23.46 -0.56
C TYR A 260 -8.38 -22.23 0.01
N SER A 261 -8.22 -21.99 1.31
CA SER A 261 -8.54 -20.67 1.86
C SER A 261 -7.51 -19.65 1.34
N LEU A 262 -7.87 -18.37 1.34
CA LEU A 262 -6.97 -17.32 0.87
C LEU A 262 -5.69 -17.27 1.72
N GLU A 263 -5.81 -17.43 3.04
CA GLU A 263 -4.64 -17.40 3.93
C GLU A 263 -3.69 -18.57 3.62
N GLU A 264 -4.23 -19.78 3.47
CA GLU A 264 -3.42 -20.95 3.15
C GLU A 264 -2.71 -20.78 1.80
N PHE A 265 -3.40 -20.25 0.78
CA PHE A 265 -2.79 -20.00 -0.51
C PHE A 265 -1.67 -18.96 -0.43
N LEU A 266 -1.97 -17.77 0.10
CA LEU A 266 -1.08 -16.61 0.10
C LEU A 266 0.13 -16.80 1.00
N TYR A 267 -0.03 -17.44 2.16
CA TYR A 267 1.04 -17.52 3.16
C TYR A 267 1.74 -18.88 3.21
N GLU A 268 1.13 -19.95 2.69
CA GLU A 268 1.73 -21.30 2.75
C GLU A 268 1.97 -21.98 1.41
N LYS A 269 1.25 -21.62 0.33
CA LYS A 269 1.34 -22.37 -0.95
C LYS A 269 2.12 -21.67 -2.04
N THR A 270 1.89 -20.37 -2.25
CA THR A 270 2.53 -19.67 -3.36
C THR A 270 3.99 -19.35 -3.06
N ASP A 271 4.82 -19.42 -4.11
CA ASP A 271 6.20 -18.94 -4.13
C ASP A 271 6.42 -17.81 -5.14
N ARG A 272 5.32 -17.20 -5.63
CA ARG A 272 5.32 -16.10 -6.60
C ARG A 272 4.81 -14.79 -6.03
N ILE A 273 3.98 -14.83 -4.98
CA ILE A 273 3.32 -13.66 -4.39
C ILE A 273 3.75 -13.51 -2.93
N GLU A 274 4.04 -12.28 -2.49
CA GLU A 274 4.23 -11.94 -1.08
C GLU A 274 3.51 -10.64 -0.73
N THR A 275 3.27 -10.42 0.56
CA THR A 275 2.91 -9.12 1.10
C THR A 275 4.17 -8.25 1.17
N VAL A 276 4.14 -7.06 0.58
CA VAL A 276 5.23 -6.10 0.61
C VAL A 276 4.76 -4.74 1.14
N PRO A 277 5.66 -3.96 1.78
CA PRO A 277 5.39 -2.57 2.10
C PRO A 277 5.16 -1.74 0.84
N TYR A 278 4.15 -0.89 0.87
CA TYR A 278 3.78 0.05 -0.16
C TYR A 278 3.43 1.39 0.48
N GLY A 279 4.43 2.26 0.61
CA GLY A 279 4.36 3.45 1.45
C GLY A 279 4.04 3.10 2.91
N ILE A 280 2.90 3.58 3.42
CA ILE A 280 2.42 3.31 4.79
C ILE A 280 1.46 2.11 4.89
N GLU A 281 1.26 1.40 3.77
CA GLU A 281 0.28 0.32 3.65
C GLU A 281 0.95 -0.96 3.17
N THR A 282 0.21 -2.06 3.19
CA THR A 282 0.66 -3.35 2.69
C THR A 282 -0.09 -3.77 1.43
N ARG A 283 0.63 -4.34 0.45
CA ARG A 283 0.06 -4.79 -0.83
C ARG A 283 0.60 -6.14 -1.24
N TYR A 284 -0.13 -6.88 -2.06
CA TYR A 284 0.41 -8.09 -2.68
C TYR A 284 1.25 -7.72 -3.90
N TRP A 285 2.44 -8.33 -3.98
CA TRP A 285 3.34 -8.14 -5.11
C TRP A 285 4.16 -9.40 -5.40
N PHE A 286 4.95 -9.35 -6.47
CA PHE A 286 5.82 -10.46 -6.87
C PHE A 286 6.98 -10.63 -5.90
N ILE A 287 7.26 -11.89 -5.53
CA ILE A 287 8.37 -12.20 -4.61
C ILE A 287 9.70 -11.63 -5.11
N GLY A 288 10.37 -10.88 -4.25
CA GLY A 288 11.71 -10.32 -4.48
C GLY A 288 11.78 -9.27 -5.58
N LYS A 289 10.64 -8.75 -6.07
CA LYS A 289 10.59 -7.62 -7.00
C LYS A 289 10.24 -6.34 -6.26
N GLU A 290 10.94 -5.26 -6.61
CA GLU A 290 10.64 -3.94 -6.08
C GLU A 290 9.39 -3.35 -6.75
N ILE A 291 8.60 -2.58 -5.98
CA ILE A 291 7.53 -1.76 -6.53
C ILE A 291 8.18 -0.49 -7.12
N PRO A 292 7.89 -0.14 -8.39
CA PRO A 292 8.50 1.03 -9.00
C PRO A 292 8.02 2.33 -8.31
N ASP A 293 8.96 3.21 -8.02
CA ASP A 293 8.69 4.56 -7.53
C ASP A 293 8.25 5.50 -8.65
N PHE A 294 7.31 6.39 -8.34
CA PHE A 294 6.79 7.40 -9.26
C PHE A 294 7.14 8.81 -8.80
N LYS A 295 7.30 9.74 -9.73
CA LYS A 295 7.64 11.15 -9.42
C LYS A 295 6.45 12.08 -9.19
N ASN A 296 5.24 11.52 -9.09
CA ASN A 296 4.00 12.29 -8.98
C ASN A 296 3.08 11.71 -7.91
N LEU A 297 2.16 12.52 -7.39
CA LEU A 297 1.06 12.00 -6.61
C LEU A 297 0.24 11.05 -7.48
N GLN A 298 0.11 9.80 -7.05
CA GLN A 298 -0.63 8.76 -7.77
C GLN A 298 -2.13 8.83 -7.46
N ASN A 299 -2.95 8.37 -8.40
CA ASN A 299 -4.40 8.28 -8.26
C ASN A 299 -4.78 7.21 -7.23
N TYR A 300 -5.37 7.59 -6.09
CA TYR A 300 -5.99 6.64 -5.17
C TYR A 300 -7.53 6.61 -5.23
N ALA A 301 -8.21 7.71 -5.60
CA ALA A 301 -9.67 7.71 -5.43
C ALA A 301 -10.48 8.68 -6.31
N ILE A 302 -9.95 9.26 -7.38
CA ILE A 302 -10.68 10.33 -8.10
C ILE A 302 -11.45 9.78 -9.30
N PRO A 303 -12.73 10.15 -9.49
CA PRO A 303 -13.55 9.69 -10.61
C PRO A 303 -12.91 10.00 -11.97
N PRO A 304 -13.14 9.16 -12.99
CA PRO A 304 -12.72 9.42 -14.37
C PRO A 304 -13.51 10.53 -15.06
N ASP A 305 -14.76 10.73 -14.66
CA ASP A 305 -15.67 11.75 -15.14
C ASP A 305 -15.48 13.04 -14.34
N ARG A 306 -14.24 13.55 -14.40
CA ARG A 306 -13.90 14.80 -13.74
C ARG A 306 -14.79 15.91 -14.24
N THR A 307 -15.34 16.67 -13.31
CA THR A 307 -15.93 17.94 -13.69
C THR A 307 -14.83 18.83 -14.27
N TYR A 308 -15.23 19.89 -14.98
CA TYR A 308 -14.25 20.78 -15.58
C TYR A 308 -13.25 21.33 -14.54
N ILE A 309 -13.69 21.54 -13.30
CA ILE A 309 -12.86 22.04 -12.21
C ILE A 309 -11.92 20.97 -11.68
N GLU A 310 -12.40 19.74 -11.47
CA GLU A 310 -11.55 18.62 -11.06
C GLU A 310 -10.47 18.32 -12.12
N GLU A 311 -10.81 18.38 -13.42
CA GLU A 311 -9.85 18.20 -14.51
C GLU A 311 -8.82 19.34 -14.56
N LEU A 312 -9.27 20.58 -14.34
CA LEU A 312 -8.39 21.75 -14.25
C LEU A 312 -7.34 21.55 -13.14
N LEU A 313 -7.78 21.22 -11.93
CA LEU A 313 -6.90 20.99 -10.78
C LEU A 313 -5.99 19.77 -10.99
N PHE A 314 -6.55 18.69 -11.54
CA PHE A 314 -5.80 17.49 -11.84
C PHE A 314 -4.66 17.75 -12.84
N SER A 315 -4.90 18.57 -13.86
CA SER A 315 -3.85 18.95 -14.83
C SER A 315 -2.65 19.67 -14.20
N LYS A 316 -2.81 20.16 -12.97
CA LYS A 316 -1.78 20.81 -12.16
C LYS A 316 -1.23 19.92 -11.04
N ASN A 317 -1.49 18.61 -11.10
CA ASN A 317 -1.15 17.63 -10.05
C ASN A 317 -1.79 17.92 -8.69
N ILE A 318 -3.01 18.47 -8.69
CA ILE A 318 -3.82 18.67 -7.50
C ILE A 318 -5.00 17.69 -7.57
N PRO A 319 -4.86 16.47 -7.03
CA PRO A 319 -5.90 15.44 -7.07
C PRO A 319 -6.98 15.74 -6.02
N VAL A 320 -7.97 16.58 -6.37
CA VAL A 320 -9.04 17.01 -5.45
C VAL A 320 -10.40 16.77 -6.09
N SER A 321 -11.34 16.20 -5.33
CA SER A 321 -12.74 16.05 -5.73
C SER A 321 -13.57 17.30 -5.40
N GLU A 322 -14.73 17.46 -6.01
CA GLU A 322 -15.67 18.53 -5.62
C GLU A 322 -16.09 18.44 -4.15
N TYR A 323 -16.18 17.23 -3.56
CA TYR A 323 -16.49 17.05 -2.15
C TYR A 323 -15.40 17.66 -1.26
N VAL A 324 -14.13 17.40 -1.55
CA VAL A 324 -13.03 18.03 -0.82
C VAL A 324 -13.08 19.55 -0.97
N LEU A 325 -13.40 20.09 -2.16
CA LEU A 325 -13.59 21.54 -2.34
C LEU A 325 -14.71 22.10 -1.45
N LEU A 326 -15.81 21.37 -1.28
CA LEU A 326 -16.90 21.75 -0.36
C LEU A 326 -16.42 21.76 1.09
N SER A 327 -15.52 20.84 1.50
CA SER A 327 -14.91 20.84 2.83
C SER A 327 -14.06 22.10 3.08
N TYR A 328 -13.28 22.54 2.07
CA TYR A 328 -12.52 23.79 2.15
C TYR A 328 -13.42 25.03 2.24
N ILE A 329 -14.55 25.02 1.53
CA ILE A 329 -15.57 26.08 1.63
C ILE A 329 -16.16 26.12 3.04
N ARG A 330 -16.56 24.96 3.60
CA ARG A 330 -17.03 24.86 5.00
C ARG A 330 -16.01 25.39 6.00
N ASP A 331 -14.76 24.98 5.84
CA ASP A 331 -13.65 25.47 6.65
C ASP A 331 -13.46 27.00 6.53
N ALA A 332 -13.65 27.58 5.35
CA ALA A 332 -13.60 29.04 5.17
C ALA A 332 -14.66 29.77 6.00
N PHE A 333 -15.89 29.24 6.04
CA PHE A 333 -16.96 29.77 6.89
C PHE A 333 -16.68 29.57 8.39
N PHE A 334 -16.09 28.45 8.78
CA PHE A 334 -15.65 28.19 10.16
C PHE A 334 -14.57 29.18 10.62
N ARG A 335 -13.58 29.43 9.77
CA ARG A 335 -12.49 30.40 9.99
C ARG A 335 -12.93 31.86 9.83
N ASN A 336 -14.14 32.09 9.35
CA ASN A 336 -14.69 33.42 9.04
C ASN A 336 -13.79 34.18 8.03
N GLU A 337 -13.30 33.47 7.02
CA GLU A 337 -12.54 34.02 5.90
C GLU A 337 -13.45 34.87 5.02
N LYS A 338 -12.94 36.02 4.57
CA LYS A 338 -13.73 37.03 3.84
C LYS A 338 -13.32 37.19 2.40
N GLU A 339 -12.06 36.89 2.10
CA GLU A 339 -11.47 37.08 0.78
C GLU A 339 -11.37 35.71 0.10
N ILE A 340 -11.88 35.62 -1.12
CA ILE A 340 -11.86 34.37 -1.90
C ILE A 340 -10.43 33.89 -2.17
N ASP A 341 -9.49 34.82 -2.31
CA ASP A 341 -8.07 34.53 -2.52
C ASP A 341 -7.46 33.75 -1.34
N GLU A 342 -7.95 33.94 -0.11
CA GLU A 342 -7.48 33.17 1.04
C GLU A 342 -7.89 31.69 0.89
N VAL A 343 -9.12 31.43 0.49
CA VAL A 343 -9.66 30.08 0.24
C VAL A 343 -8.91 29.41 -0.90
N VAL A 344 -8.71 30.12 -2.02
CA VAL A 344 -8.01 29.60 -3.20
C VAL A 344 -6.58 29.21 -2.85
N ASN A 345 -5.84 30.04 -2.10
CA ASN A 345 -4.45 29.75 -1.73
C ASN A 345 -4.32 28.57 -0.74
N ARG A 346 -5.39 28.22 0.00
CA ARG A 346 -5.43 27.00 0.82
C ARG A 346 -5.70 25.75 0.00
N ILE A 347 -6.47 25.85 -1.09
CA ILE A 347 -6.71 24.70 -1.98
C ILE A 347 -5.54 24.51 -2.95
N ILE A 348 -5.01 25.61 -3.47
CA ILE A 348 -3.95 25.66 -4.48
C ILE A 348 -2.75 26.36 -3.85
N PRO A 349 -1.74 25.60 -3.37
CA PRO A 349 -0.54 26.20 -2.81
C PRO A 349 0.12 27.18 -3.78
N PRO A 350 0.68 28.32 -3.32
CA PRO A 350 1.28 29.35 -4.19
C PRO A 350 2.42 28.85 -5.10
N VAL A 351 3.01 27.70 -4.75
CA VAL A 351 4.01 27.02 -5.57
C VAL A 351 3.39 26.55 -6.89
N ILE A 352 2.09 26.29 -6.96
CA ILE A 352 1.41 25.88 -8.19
C ILE A 352 0.87 27.13 -8.90
N HIS A 353 1.19 27.27 -10.18
CA HIS A 353 0.77 28.44 -10.96
C HIS A 353 -0.41 28.08 -11.85
N LEU A 354 -1.53 28.76 -11.62
CA LEU A 354 -2.62 28.89 -12.58
C LEU A 354 -2.39 30.12 -13.45
N ASP A 355 -2.76 30.03 -14.72
CA ASP A 355 -2.85 31.23 -15.54
C ASP A 355 -4.07 32.09 -15.13
N LYS A 356 -4.16 33.31 -15.68
CA LYS A 356 -5.22 34.24 -15.29
C LYS A 356 -6.63 33.71 -15.61
N ALA A 357 -6.80 33.03 -16.74
CA ALA A 357 -8.12 32.53 -17.14
C ALA A 357 -8.53 31.34 -16.24
N GLU A 358 -7.59 30.43 -15.98
CA GLU A 358 -7.78 29.31 -15.04
C GLU A 358 -8.13 29.82 -13.64
N TRP A 359 -7.42 30.85 -13.16
CA TRP A 359 -7.68 31.48 -11.86
C TRP A 359 -9.07 32.12 -11.79
N ASP A 360 -9.44 32.91 -12.81
CA ASP A 360 -10.74 33.58 -12.87
C ASP A 360 -11.89 32.55 -12.88
N ILE A 361 -11.75 31.44 -13.63
CA ILE A 361 -12.75 30.36 -13.67
C ILE A 361 -12.86 29.65 -12.31
N PHE A 362 -11.74 29.31 -11.68
CA PHE A 362 -11.75 28.61 -10.40
C PHE A 362 -12.33 29.48 -9.28
N THR A 363 -11.98 30.76 -9.26
CA THR A 363 -12.49 31.74 -8.29
C THR A 363 -13.98 31.97 -8.47
N GLU A 364 -14.47 32.07 -9.72
CA GLU A 364 -15.90 32.18 -10.02
C GLU A 364 -16.67 30.92 -9.54
N TYR A 365 -16.13 29.73 -9.81
CA TYR A 365 -16.70 28.47 -9.35
C TYR A 365 -16.84 28.43 -7.81
N LEU A 366 -15.76 28.72 -7.07
CA LEU A 366 -15.79 28.72 -5.62
C LEU A 366 -16.76 29.77 -5.08
N SER A 367 -16.77 30.97 -5.64
CA SER A 367 -17.68 32.05 -5.21
C SER A 367 -19.14 31.64 -5.32
N ASN A 368 -19.53 31.03 -6.45
CA ASN A 368 -20.90 30.52 -6.64
C ASN A 368 -21.25 29.43 -5.62
N ARG A 369 -20.34 28.47 -5.38
CA ARG A 369 -20.56 27.42 -4.37
C ARG A 369 -20.66 27.98 -2.95
N MET A 370 -19.85 28.98 -2.60
CA MET A 370 -19.91 29.67 -1.30
C MET A 370 -21.23 30.40 -1.11
N GLU A 371 -21.75 31.10 -2.12
CA GLU A 371 -23.06 31.77 -2.05
C GLU A 371 -24.23 30.79 -1.85
N ASP A 372 -24.16 29.62 -2.50
CA ASP A 372 -25.14 28.56 -2.30
C ASP A 372 -25.08 27.99 -0.89
N PHE A 373 -23.86 27.72 -0.40
CA PHE A 373 -23.62 27.12 0.90
C PHE A 373 -23.93 28.06 2.08
N GLN A 374 -23.68 29.38 1.93
CA GLN A 374 -23.88 30.38 2.98
C GLN A 374 -25.29 30.36 3.59
N LYS A 375 -26.31 30.00 2.80
CA LYS A 375 -27.71 30.03 3.22
C LYS A 375 -28.06 28.93 4.24
N GLY A 376 -27.31 27.83 4.27
CA GLY A 376 -27.54 26.67 5.13
C GLY A 376 -26.53 26.49 6.26
N TYR A 377 -25.39 27.19 6.21
CA TYR A 377 -24.31 27.01 7.17
C TYR A 377 -24.63 27.51 8.59
N SER A 378 -24.27 26.71 9.60
CA SER A 378 -24.41 27.04 11.02
C SER A 378 -23.11 26.76 11.78
N LEU A 379 -22.45 27.82 12.24
CA LEU A 379 -21.23 27.70 13.06
C LEU A 379 -21.45 26.88 14.34
N PHE A 380 -22.67 26.89 14.89
CA PHE A 380 -23.00 26.13 16.09
C PHE A 380 -22.98 24.61 15.84
N LEU A 381 -23.51 24.17 14.69
CA LEU A 381 -23.50 22.75 14.33
C LEU A 381 -22.10 22.26 13.96
N ASP A 382 -21.22 23.18 13.57
CA ASP A 382 -19.88 22.89 13.10
C ASP A 382 -18.79 23.00 14.18
N GLN A 383 -19.18 23.19 15.46
CA GLN A 383 -18.20 23.35 16.54
C GLN A 383 -17.35 22.10 16.80
N ALA A 384 -17.92 20.91 16.58
CA ALA A 384 -17.22 19.64 16.78
C ALA A 384 -16.37 19.26 15.55
N THR A 385 -16.94 19.38 14.36
CA THR A 385 -16.32 19.00 13.08
C THR A 385 -15.33 20.03 12.54
N GLY A 386 -15.56 21.32 12.79
CA GLY A 386 -14.76 22.43 12.26
C GLY A 386 -13.28 22.35 12.61
N PRO A 387 -12.89 22.15 13.89
CA PRO A 387 -11.48 22.02 14.27
C PRO A 387 -10.76 20.87 13.58
N VAL A 388 -11.37 19.68 13.52
CA VAL A 388 -10.78 18.51 12.85
C VAL A 388 -10.65 18.78 11.35
N ARG A 389 -11.72 19.27 10.69
CA ARG A 389 -11.71 19.61 9.26
C ARG A 389 -10.62 20.63 8.92
N GLN A 390 -10.42 21.64 9.76
CA GLN A 390 -9.36 22.63 9.59
C GLN A 390 -7.98 21.96 9.59
N ARG A 391 -7.70 21.09 10.56
CA ARG A 391 -6.42 20.38 10.68
C ARG A 391 -6.19 19.43 9.50
N VAL A 392 -7.22 18.68 9.09
CA VAL A 392 -7.14 17.78 7.91
C VAL A 392 -6.86 18.59 6.65
N ALA A 393 -7.53 19.74 6.45
CA ALA A 393 -7.30 20.62 5.30
C ALA A 393 -5.88 21.20 5.31
N GLU A 394 -5.33 21.54 6.47
CA GLU A 394 -3.94 22.01 6.61
C GLU A 394 -2.92 20.92 6.22
N LEU A 395 -3.11 19.68 6.68
CA LEU A 395 -2.28 18.54 6.28
C LEU A 395 -2.38 18.27 4.77
N HIS A 396 -3.61 18.17 4.25
CA HIS A 396 -3.88 17.94 2.83
C HIS A 396 -3.17 18.97 1.94
N THR A 397 -3.28 20.25 2.30
CA THR A 397 -2.59 21.36 1.62
C THR A 397 -1.07 21.23 1.71
N ALA A 398 -0.54 20.89 2.89
CA ALA A 398 0.89 20.78 3.12
C ALA A 398 1.52 19.66 2.27
N VAL A 399 0.83 18.54 2.11
CA VAL A 399 1.26 17.41 1.28
C VAL A 399 1.31 17.81 -0.20
N ILE A 400 0.27 18.49 -0.70
CA ILE A 400 0.24 19.01 -2.08
C ILE A 400 1.38 20.01 -2.32
N ASP A 401 1.60 20.95 -1.38
CA ASP A 401 2.68 21.94 -1.47
C ASP A 401 4.07 21.26 -1.51
N LEU A 402 4.32 20.30 -0.61
CA LEU A 402 5.59 19.58 -0.56
C LEU A 402 5.82 18.79 -1.86
N SER A 403 4.81 18.08 -2.34
CA SER A 403 4.89 17.33 -3.59
C SER A 403 5.17 18.25 -4.80
N ALA A 404 4.47 19.38 -4.90
CA ALA A 404 4.69 20.36 -5.97
C ALA A 404 6.11 20.95 -5.93
N ARG A 405 6.67 21.20 -4.74
CA ARG A 405 8.06 21.66 -4.59
C ARG A 405 9.06 20.61 -5.05
N LEU A 406 8.83 19.35 -4.68
CA LEU A 406 9.70 18.23 -5.08
C LEU A 406 9.69 18.02 -6.60
N GLN A 407 8.53 18.14 -7.24
CA GLN A 407 8.41 18.04 -8.70
C GLN A 407 9.09 19.19 -9.44
N LYS A 408 9.01 20.42 -8.90
CA LYS A 408 9.70 21.59 -9.47
C LYS A 408 11.20 21.59 -9.25
N GLY A 409 11.68 20.91 -8.20
CA GLY A 409 13.10 20.88 -7.85
C GLY A 409 13.96 20.19 -8.91
N GLU A 410 15.22 20.60 -9.03
CA GLU A 410 16.24 19.94 -9.89
C GLU A 410 16.72 18.60 -9.32
N ILE A 411 15.98 18.00 -8.37
CA ILE A 411 16.40 16.82 -7.65
C ILE A 411 16.02 15.57 -8.46
N GLU A 412 16.98 14.69 -8.70
CA GLU A 412 16.68 13.38 -9.28
C GLU A 412 15.91 12.54 -8.25
N ALA A 413 14.85 11.80 -8.66
CA ALA A 413 14.07 10.96 -7.72
C ALA A 413 14.96 9.95 -7.00
N ALA A 414 16.03 9.55 -7.67
CA ALA A 414 17.14 8.79 -7.14
C ALA A 414 17.69 9.31 -5.79
N TRP A 415 17.54 10.58 -5.42
CA TRP A 415 18.02 11.11 -4.14
C TRP A 415 17.00 11.02 -3.02
N LEU A 416 15.72 10.92 -3.36
CA LEU A 416 14.65 10.86 -2.36
C LEU A 416 14.63 9.48 -1.67
N PRO A 417 14.07 9.41 -0.45
CA PRO A 417 13.70 8.15 0.17
C PRO A 417 12.80 7.32 -0.76
N ARG A 418 12.87 5.99 -0.62
CA ARG A 418 11.98 5.08 -1.35
C ARG A 418 10.53 5.38 -1.01
N HIS A 419 9.63 5.15 -1.96
CA HIS A 419 8.19 5.34 -1.78
C HIS A 419 7.77 6.75 -1.37
N THR A 420 8.64 7.77 -1.46
CA THR A 420 8.34 9.14 -1.02
C THR A 420 7.02 9.65 -1.59
N PHE A 421 6.84 9.55 -2.92
CA PHE A 421 5.61 10.01 -3.55
C PHE A 421 4.43 9.07 -3.30
N ILE A 422 4.67 7.78 -3.03
CA ILE A 422 3.62 6.82 -2.66
C ILE A 422 3.06 7.20 -1.28
N VAL A 423 3.94 7.40 -0.28
CA VAL A 423 3.58 7.85 1.07
C VAL A 423 2.83 9.18 1.00
N LEU A 424 3.36 10.19 0.28
CA LEU A 424 2.67 11.46 0.12
C LEU A 424 1.30 11.31 -0.56
N SER A 425 1.16 10.38 -1.52
CA SER A 425 -0.13 10.13 -2.17
C SER A 425 -1.13 9.48 -1.22
N GLN A 426 -0.69 8.54 -0.38
CA GLN A 426 -1.55 7.89 0.62
C GLN A 426 -2.02 8.87 1.68
N ILE A 427 -1.10 9.67 2.25
CA ILE A 427 -1.46 10.72 3.21
C ILE A 427 -2.46 11.69 2.58
N GLN A 428 -2.23 12.11 1.33
CA GLN A 428 -3.16 12.99 0.61
C GLN A 428 -4.53 12.34 0.39
N GLY A 429 -4.57 11.06 -0.03
CA GLY A 429 -5.80 10.32 -0.27
C GLY A 429 -6.62 10.10 1.00
N HIS A 430 -5.97 9.72 2.10
CA HIS A 430 -6.62 9.55 3.41
C HIS A 430 -7.12 10.87 3.96
N ALA A 431 -6.33 11.95 3.87
CA ALA A 431 -6.78 13.28 4.25
C ALA A 431 -7.96 13.76 3.38
N ALA A 432 -7.95 13.47 2.07
CA ALA A 432 -9.08 13.77 1.19
C ALA A 432 -10.34 12.99 1.62
N ALA A 433 -10.24 11.69 1.90
CA ALA A 433 -11.37 10.88 2.37
C ALA A 433 -11.98 11.42 3.67
N LEU A 434 -11.14 11.77 4.67
CA LEU A 434 -11.62 12.42 5.89
C LEU A 434 -12.31 13.76 5.60
N LEU A 435 -11.81 14.54 4.64
CA LEU A 435 -12.47 15.78 4.24
C LEU A 435 -13.84 15.51 3.64
N GLU A 436 -14.00 14.48 2.80
CA GLU A 436 -15.28 14.08 2.21
C GLU A 436 -16.30 13.64 3.27
N ASP A 437 -15.85 12.85 4.25
CA ASP A 437 -16.69 12.41 5.38
C ASP A 437 -17.18 13.59 6.24
N LEU A 438 -16.44 14.71 6.28
CA LEU A 438 -16.80 15.93 7.00
C LEU A 438 -17.68 16.91 6.17
N VAL A 439 -18.15 16.51 4.98
CA VAL A 439 -19.05 17.31 4.09
C VAL A 439 -20.53 17.07 4.37
N PHE A 440 -20.92 16.13 5.22
CA PHE A 440 -22.35 15.90 5.49
C PHE A 440 -22.92 16.93 6.48
N ASP A 441 -24.21 17.24 6.35
CA ASP A 441 -24.88 18.24 7.20
C ASP A 441 -25.13 17.74 8.63
N ASP A 442 -25.25 16.42 8.79
CA ASP A 442 -25.32 15.77 10.08
C ASP A 442 -23.91 15.60 10.64
N SER A 443 -23.66 16.19 11.82
CA SER A 443 -22.39 15.98 12.52
C SER A 443 -22.24 14.50 12.86
N PRO A 444 -21.08 13.88 12.57
CA PRO A 444 -20.79 12.53 13.03
C PRO A 444 -20.90 12.46 14.57
N PRO A 445 -21.15 11.27 15.13
CA PRO A 445 -21.01 11.01 16.56
C PRO A 445 -19.66 11.49 17.10
N GLU A 446 -19.63 11.92 18.36
CA GLU A 446 -18.39 12.43 19.00
C GLU A 446 -17.26 11.39 19.00
N SER A 447 -17.59 10.10 19.14
CA SER A 447 -16.61 9.01 19.06
C SER A 447 -15.96 8.89 17.68
N GLU A 448 -16.74 9.07 16.61
CA GLU A 448 -16.23 9.06 15.24
C GLU A 448 -15.34 10.27 14.99
N ILE A 449 -15.70 11.45 15.49
CA ILE A 449 -14.87 12.65 15.38
C ILE A 449 -13.52 12.45 16.10
N ILE A 450 -13.53 11.86 17.29
CA ILE A 450 -12.30 11.51 18.03
C ILE A 450 -11.45 10.51 17.24
N ALA A 451 -12.07 9.47 16.67
CA ALA A 451 -11.37 8.48 15.86
C ALA A 451 -10.73 9.13 14.61
N MET A 452 -11.43 10.06 13.96
CA MET A 452 -10.89 10.83 12.82
C MET A 452 -9.70 11.71 13.24
N ASP A 453 -9.78 12.37 14.41
CA ASP A 453 -8.70 13.23 14.92
C ASP A 453 -7.46 12.40 15.34
N ASN A 454 -7.67 11.23 15.95
CA ASN A 454 -6.61 10.27 16.26
C ASN A 454 -5.92 9.76 14.99
N SER A 455 -6.70 9.38 13.97
CA SER A 455 -6.17 8.97 12.67
C SER A 455 -5.36 10.09 12.00
N LEU A 456 -5.82 11.33 12.15
CA LEU A 456 -5.11 12.51 11.67
C LEU A 456 -3.75 12.70 12.36
N ASP A 457 -3.66 12.48 13.68
CA ASP A 457 -2.39 12.58 14.41
C ASP A 457 -1.32 11.64 13.82
N SER A 458 -1.67 10.37 13.58
CA SER A 458 -0.76 9.40 12.93
C SER A 458 -0.33 9.84 11.54
N MET A 459 -1.25 10.42 10.74
CA MET A 459 -0.91 10.94 9.42
C MET A 459 0.00 12.17 9.47
N VAL A 460 -0.21 13.07 10.43
CA VAL A 460 0.64 14.25 10.64
C VAL A 460 2.05 13.86 11.07
N GLU A 461 2.18 12.87 11.96
CA GLU A 461 3.48 12.32 12.36
C GLU A 461 4.21 11.70 11.18
N THR A 462 3.55 10.80 10.44
CA THR A 462 4.10 10.18 9.22
C THR A 462 4.54 11.25 8.20
N TYR A 463 3.74 12.31 8.02
CA TYR A 463 4.11 13.45 7.18
C TYR A 463 5.36 14.19 7.71
N GLY A 464 5.48 14.34 9.02
CA GLY A 464 6.65 14.89 9.70
C GLY A 464 7.91 14.10 9.40
N ASP A 465 7.84 12.77 9.57
CA ASP A 465 8.96 11.86 9.38
C ASP A 465 9.44 11.85 7.92
N ILE A 466 8.51 11.70 6.96
CA ILE A 466 8.89 11.71 5.55
C ILE A 466 9.48 13.07 5.15
N LYS A 467 8.95 14.17 5.69
CA LYS A 467 9.47 15.52 5.43
C LYS A 467 10.87 15.68 6.01
N GLU A 468 11.17 15.12 7.18
CA GLU A 468 12.53 15.10 7.74
C GLU A 468 13.49 14.29 6.87
N LEU A 469 13.09 13.08 6.46
CA LEU A 469 13.88 12.25 5.54
C LEU A 469 14.17 12.96 4.22
N ILE A 470 13.16 13.64 3.64
CA ILE A 470 13.31 14.47 2.45
C ILE A 470 14.30 15.61 2.71
N ASN A 471 14.16 16.35 3.82
CA ASN A 471 15.06 17.47 4.14
C ASN A 471 16.51 16.99 4.30
N ASN A 472 16.73 15.88 4.98
CA ASN A 472 18.04 15.25 5.14
C ASN A 472 18.63 14.84 3.77
N ALA A 473 17.81 14.24 2.90
CA ALA A 473 18.21 13.91 1.54
C ALA A 473 18.56 15.18 0.71
N MET A 474 17.77 16.25 0.83
CA MET A 474 18.02 17.52 0.17
C MET A 474 19.31 18.18 0.65
N ASP A 475 19.60 18.16 1.94
CA ASP A 475 20.82 18.73 2.49
C ASP A 475 22.05 17.93 2.06
N ASN A 476 21.94 16.61 1.97
CA ASN A 476 22.99 15.76 1.40
C ASN A 476 23.22 16.07 -0.09
N PHE A 477 22.16 16.24 -0.87
CA PHE A 477 22.24 16.65 -2.28
C PHE A 477 22.92 18.03 -2.42
N ARG A 478 22.51 19.02 -1.64
CA ARG A 478 23.12 20.37 -1.63
C ARG A 478 24.60 20.32 -1.24
N ARG A 479 24.96 19.55 -0.21
CA ARG A 479 26.37 19.36 0.19
C ARG A 479 27.20 18.74 -0.92
N SER A 480 26.67 17.77 -1.66
CA SER A 480 27.36 17.18 -2.81
C SER A 480 27.55 18.17 -3.97
N ASN A 481 26.58 19.07 -4.20
CA ASN A 481 26.66 20.08 -5.26
C ASN A 481 27.50 21.31 -4.88
N LEU A 482 27.55 21.69 -3.59
CA LEU A 482 28.36 22.83 -3.10
C LEU A 482 29.87 22.57 -3.18
N THR A 483 30.32 21.32 -3.22
CA THR A 483 31.72 20.96 -3.52
C THR A 483 32.16 21.28 -4.95
N VAL A 484 31.24 21.71 -5.83
CA VAL A 484 31.47 21.88 -7.27
C VAL A 484 31.48 23.37 -7.67
N ILE A 485 32.47 24.15 -7.21
CA ILE A 485 32.93 25.35 -7.94
C ILE A 485 34.46 25.48 -7.79
N HIS A 486 35.23 24.66 -8.49
CA HIS A 486 36.57 25.04 -8.95
C HIS A 486 36.73 24.56 -10.39
N GLY A 487 36.74 25.52 -11.32
CA GLY A 487 36.83 25.27 -12.75
C GLY A 487 38.16 24.64 -13.15
N GLY A 488 38.07 23.63 -14.02
CA GLY A 488 39.21 23.05 -14.70
C GLY A 488 38.84 21.73 -15.36
N ARG A 489 38.50 21.75 -16.66
CA ARG A 489 38.42 20.54 -17.49
C ARG A 489 39.75 19.80 -17.44
N ALA A 490 39.77 18.61 -16.86
CA ALA A 490 40.81 17.61 -17.06
C ALA A 490 40.16 16.31 -17.58
N SER A 491 40.66 15.80 -18.71
CA SER A 491 40.49 14.40 -19.12
C SER A 491 41.08 13.49 -18.05
N GLY A 492 40.50 12.39 -17.60
CA GLY A 492 39.19 11.79 -17.79
C GLY A 492 39.16 10.62 -16.80
N GLN A 493 38.63 10.86 -15.60
CA GLN A 493 38.30 9.81 -14.64
C GLN A 493 36.77 9.82 -14.53
N LEU A 494 36.11 8.85 -15.17
CA LEU A 494 34.67 8.69 -15.05
C LEU A 494 34.38 8.04 -13.69
N TRP A 495 33.57 8.69 -12.85
CA TRP A 495 33.10 8.08 -11.61
C TRP A 495 31.59 7.85 -11.71
N TRP A 496 31.08 6.90 -10.94
CA TRP A 496 29.66 6.56 -10.91
C TRP A 496 29.14 6.64 -9.48
N MET A 497 27.89 7.08 -9.38
CA MET A 497 27.10 6.85 -8.19
C MET A 497 26.39 5.51 -8.34
N ILE A 498 26.58 4.65 -7.35
CA ILE A 498 25.91 3.34 -7.27
C ILE A 498 25.02 3.29 -6.04
N GLN A 499 23.90 2.57 -6.15
CA GLN A 499 23.09 2.15 -5.02
C GLN A 499 23.26 0.64 -4.81
N ILE A 500 23.48 0.25 -3.57
CA ILE A 500 23.67 -1.12 -3.12
C ILE A 500 22.49 -1.43 -2.19
N SER A 501 21.66 -2.40 -2.53
CA SER A 501 20.45 -2.71 -1.76
C SER A 501 20.38 -4.21 -1.49
N ILE A 502 20.07 -4.62 -0.26
CA ILE A 502 19.85 -6.03 0.06
C ILE A 502 18.44 -6.42 -0.39
N SER A 503 18.33 -7.50 -1.17
CA SER A 503 17.04 -7.98 -1.66
C SER A 503 16.22 -8.56 -0.50
N GLY A 504 14.97 -8.13 -0.37
CA GLY A 504 14.05 -8.58 0.68
C GLY A 504 14.18 -7.86 2.02
N LEU A 505 15.04 -6.83 2.13
CA LEU A 505 15.20 -5.97 3.30
C LEU A 505 15.20 -4.49 2.88
N ASP A 506 14.81 -3.57 3.77
CA ASP A 506 15.00 -2.13 3.54
C ASP A 506 16.37 -1.62 4.04
N VAL A 507 17.43 -2.30 3.59
CA VAL A 507 18.81 -1.92 3.89
C VAL A 507 19.51 -1.54 2.59
N TRP A 508 19.93 -0.27 2.48
CA TRP A 508 20.59 0.24 1.28
C TRP A 508 21.70 1.25 1.57
N ARG A 509 22.61 1.41 0.61
CA ARG A 509 23.77 2.30 0.67
C ARG A 509 23.99 2.94 -0.69
N ARG A 510 24.38 4.22 -0.73
CA ARG A 510 24.84 4.90 -1.95
C ARG A 510 26.31 5.25 -1.84
N ALA A 511 27.06 4.92 -2.87
CA ALA A 511 28.50 5.17 -2.92
C ALA A 511 28.89 5.85 -4.24
N ILE A 512 29.89 6.73 -4.14
CA ILE A 512 30.59 7.31 -5.28
C ILE A 512 31.88 6.54 -5.47
N ILE A 513 32.05 5.93 -6.64
CA ILE A 513 33.19 5.06 -6.96
C ILE A 513 33.72 5.34 -8.37
N SER A 514 34.97 4.98 -8.62
CA SER A 514 35.55 5.06 -9.96
C SER A 514 35.01 3.92 -10.84
N HIS A 515 34.77 4.18 -12.13
CA HIS A 515 34.48 3.10 -13.09
C HIS A 515 35.60 2.06 -13.20
N GLU A 516 36.81 2.41 -12.76
CA GLU A 516 37.97 1.51 -12.72
C GLU A 516 37.92 0.48 -11.59
N PHE A 517 36.90 0.53 -10.70
CA PHE A 517 36.71 -0.43 -9.63
C PHE A 517 36.60 -1.85 -10.19
N THR A 518 37.50 -2.72 -9.75
CA THR A 518 37.38 -4.16 -9.97
C THR A 518 36.20 -4.73 -9.18
N MET A 519 35.66 -5.88 -9.61
CA MET A 519 34.64 -6.59 -8.84
C MET A 519 35.16 -6.99 -7.45
N GLU A 520 36.45 -7.27 -7.29
CA GLU A 520 37.09 -7.51 -5.99
C GLU A 520 37.06 -6.26 -5.09
N GLU A 521 37.35 -5.07 -5.63
CA GLU A 521 37.25 -3.81 -4.87
C GLU A 521 35.80 -3.47 -4.53
N LEU A 522 34.87 -3.75 -5.46
CA LEU A 522 33.44 -3.60 -5.23
C LEU A 522 32.94 -4.55 -4.15
N HIS A 523 33.41 -5.80 -4.12
CA HIS A 523 33.16 -6.76 -3.05
C HIS A 523 33.59 -6.18 -1.69
N ARG A 524 34.81 -5.67 -1.57
CA ARG A 524 35.29 -5.05 -0.32
C ARG A 524 34.45 -3.85 0.10
N LEU A 525 34.04 -3.04 -0.87
CA LEU A 525 33.16 -1.90 -0.62
C LEU A 525 31.82 -2.38 -0.05
N ILE A 526 31.22 -3.43 -0.62
CA ILE A 526 29.97 -4.02 -0.12
C ILE A 526 30.16 -4.59 1.28
N GLN A 527 31.25 -5.33 1.54
CA GLN A 527 31.54 -5.89 2.87
C GLN A 527 31.68 -4.81 3.94
N VAL A 528 32.38 -3.71 3.63
CA VAL A 528 32.43 -2.53 4.51
C VAL A 528 31.04 -1.92 4.69
N SER A 529 30.25 -1.88 3.62
CA SER A 529 28.91 -1.29 3.64
C SER A 529 27.93 -2.01 4.56
N MET A 530 28.12 -3.33 4.68
CA MET A 530 27.30 -4.22 5.50
C MET A 530 27.96 -4.58 6.83
N ASN A 531 29.13 -4.00 7.13
CA ASN A 531 29.92 -4.33 8.33
C ASN A 531 30.17 -5.85 8.50
N TRP A 532 30.36 -6.56 7.38
CA TRP A 532 30.63 -8.00 7.33
C TRP A 532 32.13 -8.32 7.39
N ASN A 533 32.45 -9.55 7.78
CA ASN A 533 33.82 -10.00 7.99
C ASN A 533 34.41 -10.75 6.79
N ASN A 534 33.70 -10.79 5.66
CA ASN A 534 34.12 -11.48 4.46
C ASN A 534 34.43 -12.99 4.67
N SER A 535 33.55 -13.72 5.38
CA SER A 535 33.74 -15.12 5.77
C SER A 535 33.18 -16.15 4.78
N LEU A 536 32.35 -15.73 3.83
CA LEU A 536 31.63 -16.58 2.87
C LEU A 536 32.08 -16.31 1.42
N SER A 537 31.74 -17.23 0.52
CA SER A 537 32.00 -17.06 -0.92
C SER A 537 31.08 -16.00 -1.54
N PHE A 538 31.60 -15.24 -2.50
CA PHE A 538 30.82 -14.26 -3.25
C PHE A 538 30.86 -14.52 -4.76
N ARG A 539 29.86 -14.01 -5.49
CA ARG A 539 29.83 -13.97 -6.96
C ARG A 539 29.11 -12.72 -7.45
N PHE A 540 29.55 -12.21 -8.60
CA PHE A 540 28.84 -11.16 -9.33
C PHE A 540 28.25 -11.73 -10.62
N TYR A 541 27.05 -11.29 -10.99
CA TYR A 541 26.46 -11.60 -12.29
C TYR A 541 25.50 -10.53 -12.79
N CYS A 542 25.37 -10.42 -14.11
CA CYS A 542 24.30 -9.67 -14.76
C CYS A 542 23.19 -10.63 -15.20
N GLU A 543 21.93 -10.22 -15.08
CA GLU A 543 20.79 -10.98 -15.60
C GLU A 543 20.62 -10.74 -17.10
N THR A 544 20.62 -11.81 -17.89
CA THR A 544 20.44 -11.73 -19.34
C THR A 544 18.95 -11.55 -19.70
N PRO A 545 18.61 -10.98 -20.87
CA PRO A 545 17.22 -10.73 -21.25
C PRO A 545 16.32 -11.99 -21.32
N ASP A 546 16.91 -13.16 -21.49
CA ASP A 546 16.26 -14.48 -21.50
C ASP A 546 16.16 -15.13 -20.10
N GLY A 547 16.53 -14.42 -19.04
CA GLY A 547 16.44 -14.89 -17.65
C GLY A 547 17.63 -15.73 -17.18
N GLY A 548 18.72 -15.77 -17.96
CA GLY A 548 19.98 -16.40 -17.57
C GLY A 548 20.86 -15.51 -16.67
N LYS A 549 21.94 -16.09 -16.12
CA LYS A 549 22.95 -15.37 -15.32
C LYS A 549 24.30 -15.37 -16.03
N GLN A 550 24.82 -14.18 -16.34
CA GLN A 550 26.18 -14.00 -16.84
C GLN A 550 27.13 -13.64 -15.69
N TYR A 551 27.90 -14.62 -15.22
CA TYR A 551 28.86 -14.42 -14.13
C TYR A 551 30.06 -13.58 -14.55
N LEU A 552 30.50 -12.70 -13.65
CA LEU A 552 31.65 -11.83 -13.83
C LEU A 552 32.86 -12.35 -13.07
N HIS A 553 34.05 -12.13 -13.65
CA HIS A 553 35.32 -12.45 -13.00
C HIS A 553 35.76 -11.31 -12.07
N ASP A 554 36.38 -11.63 -10.95
CA ASP A 554 36.72 -10.68 -9.87
C ASP A 554 37.63 -9.52 -10.34
N SER A 555 38.45 -9.77 -11.37
CA SER A 555 39.35 -8.78 -11.95
C SER A 555 38.72 -7.86 -13.01
N ILE A 556 37.46 -8.10 -13.39
CA ILE A 556 36.75 -7.22 -14.34
C ILE A 556 36.48 -5.89 -13.67
N LYS A 557 36.69 -4.80 -14.40
CA LYS A 557 36.36 -3.45 -13.94
C LYS A 557 34.90 -3.15 -14.22
N LEU A 558 34.28 -2.38 -13.34
CA LEU A 558 32.89 -1.97 -13.43
C LEU A 558 32.60 -1.24 -14.76
N GLY A 559 33.55 -0.42 -15.23
CA GLY A 559 33.50 0.30 -16.49
C GLY A 559 33.52 -0.56 -17.75
N ASP A 560 34.05 -1.78 -17.65
CA ASP A 560 34.23 -2.69 -18.79
C ASP A 560 33.02 -3.63 -18.97
N ILE A 561 32.00 -3.53 -18.10
CA ILE A 561 30.80 -4.37 -18.14
C ILE A 561 29.82 -3.81 -19.18
N ASP A 562 29.39 -4.69 -20.10
CA ASP A 562 28.26 -4.40 -20.98
C ASP A 562 26.94 -4.69 -20.24
N PHE A 563 26.30 -3.63 -19.76
CA PHE A 563 25.05 -3.71 -19.01
C PHE A 563 23.80 -3.95 -19.87
N GLN A 564 23.93 -4.05 -21.20
CA GLN A 564 22.81 -4.28 -22.14
C GLN A 564 21.59 -3.36 -21.88
N GLY A 565 21.84 -2.13 -21.43
CA GLY A 565 20.82 -1.12 -21.14
C GLY A 565 20.18 -1.14 -19.74
N LYS A 566 20.36 -2.19 -18.93
CA LYS A 566 19.75 -2.30 -17.58
C LYS A 566 20.50 -1.55 -16.47
N LYS A 567 21.82 -1.33 -16.63
CA LYS A 567 22.71 -0.69 -15.63
C LYS A 567 22.63 -1.29 -14.22
N GLU A 568 22.38 -2.60 -14.14
CA GLU A 568 22.21 -3.33 -12.89
C GLU A 568 23.18 -4.51 -12.83
N LEU A 569 23.66 -4.80 -11.63
CA LEU A 569 24.54 -5.91 -11.29
C LEU A 569 24.04 -6.60 -10.02
N VAL A 570 24.12 -7.93 -9.96
CA VAL A 570 23.76 -8.69 -8.75
C VAL A 570 25.01 -9.25 -8.09
N TYR A 571 25.08 -9.08 -6.78
CA TYR A 571 26.09 -9.65 -5.90
C TYR A 571 25.45 -10.69 -4.98
N GLU A 572 25.88 -11.94 -5.11
CA GLU A 572 25.42 -13.05 -4.28
C GLU A 572 26.49 -13.42 -3.27
N TYR A 573 26.11 -13.45 -1.99
CA TYR A 573 27.02 -13.72 -0.87
C TYR A 573 26.52 -14.88 -0.01
N GLY A 574 27.36 -15.90 0.12
CA GLY A 574 27.06 -17.09 0.92
C GLY A 574 25.83 -17.88 0.46
N SER A 575 25.37 -17.70 -0.78
CA SER A 575 24.11 -18.28 -1.32
C SER A 575 22.83 -17.87 -0.56
N LYS A 576 22.90 -16.85 0.29
CA LYS A 576 21.79 -16.43 1.17
C LYS A 576 21.49 -14.94 1.10
N TRP A 577 22.51 -14.12 0.82
CA TRP A 577 22.34 -12.68 0.65
C TRP A 577 22.44 -12.33 -0.83
N ILE A 578 21.41 -11.66 -1.35
CA ILE A 578 21.38 -11.14 -2.71
C ILE A 578 21.38 -9.63 -2.61
N ILE A 579 22.38 -8.98 -3.19
CA ILE A 579 22.53 -7.53 -3.19
C ILE A 579 22.42 -7.04 -4.63
N ARG A 580 21.47 -6.12 -4.86
CA ARG A 580 21.29 -5.46 -6.15
C ARG A 580 22.10 -4.16 -6.16
N ILE A 581 22.86 -3.98 -7.24
CA ILE A 581 23.76 -2.84 -7.44
C ILE A 581 23.30 -2.11 -8.71
N ILE A 582 22.77 -0.91 -8.53
CA ILE A 582 22.25 -0.09 -9.62
C ILE A 582 23.22 1.07 -9.88
N ILE A 583 23.65 1.23 -11.13
CA ILE A 583 24.45 2.37 -11.57
C ILE A 583 23.50 3.52 -11.91
N MET A 584 23.54 4.56 -11.08
CA MET A 584 22.56 5.66 -11.13
C MET A 584 22.98 6.72 -12.14
N SER A 585 24.08 7.43 -11.88
CA SER A 585 24.52 8.58 -12.66
C SER A 585 26.04 8.70 -12.73
N SER A 586 26.52 9.46 -13.72
CA SER A 586 27.93 9.82 -13.84
C SER A 586 28.31 10.96 -12.91
N TYR A 587 29.42 10.81 -12.21
CA TYR A 587 30.00 11.77 -11.29
C TYR A 587 31.35 12.27 -11.82
N GLN A 588 31.61 13.57 -11.68
CA GLN A 588 32.93 14.15 -11.95
C GLN A 588 33.69 14.31 -10.63
N PRO A 589 34.79 13.57 -10.43
CA PRO A 589 35.53 13.61 -9.17
C PRO A 589 36.25 14.94 -8.98
N ALA A 590 36.38 15.38 -7.73
CA ALA A 590 37.35 16.41 -7.37
C ALA A 590 38.78 15.87 -7.50
N LYS A 591 39.77 16.78 -7.51
CA LYS A 591 41.18 16.39 -7.45
C LYS A 591 41.43 15.66 -6.12
N ASP A 592 41.97 14.46 -6.21
CA ASP A 592 42.21 13.55 -5.06
C ASP A 592 40.92 13.00 -4.39
N GLU A 593 39.81 12.89 -5.14
CA GLU A 593 38.59 12.21 -4.67
C GLU A 593 38.88 10.74 -4.30
N PHE A 594 38.28 10.29 -3.20
CA PHE A 594 38.38 8.92 -2.70
C PHE A 594 36.98 8.27 -2.66
N PRO A 595 36.86 6.96 -2.93
CA PRO A 595 35.59 6.24 -2.84
C PRO A 595 34.91 6.47 -1.48
N ARG A 596 33.63 6.82 -1.50
CA ARG A 596 32.89 7.15 -0.27
C ARG A 596 31.40 6.83 -0.38
N PHE A 597 30.82 6.48 0.75
CA PHE A 597 29.38 6.45 0.94
C PHE A 597 28.84 7.87 1.11
N VAL A 598 27.70 8.15 0.48
CA VAL A 598 27.05 9.47 0.47
C VAL A 598 25.68 9.47 1.12
N ALA A 599 25.04 8.30 1.19
CA ALA A 599 23.77 8.06 1.87
C ALA A 599 23.62 6.57 2.17
N GLY A 600 22.66 6.21 3.01
CA GLY A 600 22.28 4.84 3.32
C GLY A 600 21.24 4.84 4.42
N ASP A 601 20.56 3.70 4.55
CA ASP A 601 19.48 3.51 5.53
C ASP A 601 19.40 2.06 5.99
N GLY A 602 18.92 1.86 7.22
CA GLY A 602 18.87 0.58 7.93
C GLY A 602 20.24 0.01 8.32
N ASP A 603 20.39 -0.57 9.51
CA ASP A 603 21.59 -1.31 9.90
C ASP A 603 21.66 -2.63 9.13
N ALA A 604 22.88 -3.05 8.80
CA ALA A 604 23.05 -4.22 7.97
C ALA A 604 22.82 -5.50 8.79
N PRO A 605 22.18 -6.53 8.21
CA PRO A 605 21.93 -7.77 8.91
C PRO A 605 23.26 -8.43 9.27
N PRO A 606 23.38 -9.05 10.46
CA PRO A 606 24.56 -9.84 10.81
C PRO A 606 24.87 -10.91 9.76
N GLU A 607 26.15 -11.00 9.39
CA GLU A 607 26.64 -11.85 8.28
C GLU A 607 26.18 -13.31 8.38
N LEU A 608 26.09 -13.85 9.60
CA LEU A 608 25.83 -15.27 9.86
C LEU A 608 24.35 -15.65 9.90
N ILE A 609 23.42 -14.68 9.89
CA ILE A 609 21.99 -14.96 9.84
C ILE A 609 21.62 -15.63 8.50
N ASP A 610 20.64 -16.53 8.53
CA ASP A 610 20.24 -17.37 7.40
C ASP A 610 19.31 -16.62 6.42
N GLY A 611 19.83 -15.53 5.86
CA GLY A 611 19.19 -14.74 4.82
C GLY A 611 18.04 -13.83 5.27
N PRO A 612 17.41 -13.11 4.32
CA PRO A 612 16.43 -12.06 4.60
C PRO A 612 15.21 -12.53 5.41
N ARG A 613 14.66 -13.71 5.10
CA ARG A 613 13.48 -14.25 5.80
C ARG A 613 13.73 -14.46 7.28
N HIS A 614 14.87 -15.04 7.64
CA HIS A 614 15.22 -15.27 9.03
C HIS A 614 15.44 -13.94 9.75
N PHE A 615 16.13 -13.00 9.09
CA PHE A 615 16.37 -11.68 9.64
C PHE A 615 15.07 -10.89 9.88
N ASN A 616 14.14 -10.85 8.93
CA ASN A 616 12.83 -10.20 9.10
C ASN A 616 12.04 -10.83 10.26
N LYS A 617 12.11 -12.16 10.42
CA LYS A 617 11.50 -12.82 11.58
C LYS A 617 12.10 -12.33 12.90
N LEU A 618 13.42 -12.15 12.97
CA LEU A 618 14.09 -11.61 14.15
C LEU A 618 13.68 -10.14 14.40
N MET A 619 13.58 -9.32 13.36
CA MET A 619 13.14 -7.92 13.49
C MET A 619 11.71 -7.84 14.02
N ASN A 620 10.79 -8.60 13.41
CA ASN A 620 9.42 -8.71 13.90
C ASN A 620 9.40 -9.18 15.36
N SER A 621 10.18 -10.19 15.75
CA SER A 621 10.26 -10.63 17.15
C SER A 621 10.86 -9.58 18.10
N ILE A 622 11.72 -8.67 17.64
CA ILE A 622 12.25 -7.57 18.47
C ILE A 622 11.19 -6.50 18.69
N GLU A 623 10.40 -6.21 17.66
CA GLU A 623 9.33 -5.22 17.67
C GLU A 623 8.11 -5.71 18.45
N THR A 624 7.61 -6.91 18.15
CA THR A 624 6.30 -7.41 18.61
C THR A 624 6.36 -8.41 19.75
N ALA A 625 7.47 -9.10 19.99
CA ALA A 625 7.49 -10.18 20.99
C ALA A 625 7.84 -9.70 22.41
N GLY A 626 7.18 -10.30 23.42
CA GLY A 626 7.47 -10.11 24.84
C GLY A 626 8.49 -11.10 25.42
N GLY A 627 9.28 -10.66 26.41
CA GLY A 627 10.07 -11.55 27.27
C GLY A 627 11.24 -12.29 26.59
N ASN A 628 11.23 -13.62 26.66
CA ASN A 628 12.35 -14.49 26.25
C ASN A 628 12.60 -14.48 24.72
N GLU A 629 11.55 -14.30 23.92
CA GLU A 629 11.64 -14.32 22.46
C GLU A 629 12.34 -13.08 21.93
N LYS A 630 12.02 -11.90 22.48
CA LYS A 630 12.76 -10.65 22.23
C LYS A 630 14.22 -10.73 22.70
N GLN A 631 14.49 -11.32 23.87
CA GLN A 631 15.87 -11.52 24.34
C GLN A 631 16.66 -12.47 23.44
N PHE A 632 16.02 -13.53 22.94
CA PHE A 632 16.63 -14.46 21.99
C PHE A 632 16.92 -13.76 20.65
N ALA A 633 15.96 -12.99 20.13
CA ALA A 633 16.13 -12.25 18.88
C ALA A 633 17.22 -11.16 18.97
N LEU A 634 17.30 -10.44 20.09
CA LEU A 634 18.38 -9.48 20.36
C LEU A 634 19.74 -10.17 20.48
N HIS A 635 19.80 -11.35 21.10
CA HIS A 635 21.03 -12.12 21.24
C HIS A 635 21.53 -12.63 19.88
N GLU A 636 20.64 -13.15 19.03
CA GLU A 636 21.00 -13.62 17.68
C GLU A 636 21.35 -12.47 16.72
N SER A 637 20.74 -11.29 16.90
CA SER A 637 21.06 -10.09 16.12
C SER A 637 22.42 -9.47 16.50
N GLY A 638 22.99 -9.87 17.64
CA GLY A 638 24.32 -9.46 18.08
C GLY A 638 24.33 -8.24 18.99
N ALA A 639 25.28 -8.21 19.92
CA ALA A 639 25.43 -7.15 20.92
C ALA A 639 25.87 -5.83 20.25
N GLY A 640 24.89 -4.97 19.93
CA GLY A 640 25.10 -3.63 19.35
C GLY A 640 24.35 -3.36 18.05
N PHE A 641 23.58 -4.33 17.53
CA PHE A 641 22.70 -4.12 16.39
C PHE A 641 21.53 -3.19 16.76
N VAL A 642 21.28 -2.19 15.92
CA VAL A 642 20.15 -1.24 16.07
C VAL A 642 19.49 -1.09 14.71
N PRO A 643 18.25 -1.56 14.49
CA PRO A 643 17.62 -1.69 13.17
C PRO A 643 17.75 -0.48 12.24
N ASP A 644 17.56 0.74 12.77
CA ASP A 644 17.55 1.97 11.96
C ASP A 644 18.87 2.76 12.03
N ALA A 645 19.90 2.22 12.67
CA ALA A 645 21.15 2.97 12.87
C ALA A 645 22.08 2.86 11.65
N PHE A 646 22.38 3.99 11.02
CA PHE A 646 23.44 4.07 10.01
C PHE A 646 24.36 5.29 10.21
N ASP A 647 25.64 5.03 10.53
CA ASP A 647 26.65 6.06 10.69
C ASP A 647 27.54 6.20 9.44
N LEU A 648 27.23 7.22 8.63
CA LEU A 648 27.96 7.62 7.42
C LEU A 648 29.43 8.00 7.67
N ASP A 649 29.77 8.53 8.83
CA ASP A 649 31.15 8.93 9.13
C ASP A 649 31.99 7.71 9.54
N MET A 650 31.42 6.80 10.34
CA MET A 650 32.07 5.56 10.74
C MET A 650 32.35 4.66 9.53
N ILE A 651 31.36 4.45 8.66
CA ILE A 651 31.51 3.59 7.48
C ILE A 651 32.56 4.14 6.51
N ASN A 652 32.60 5.46 6.29
CA ASN A 652 33.61 6.09 5.44
C ASN A 652 35.02 6.02 6.04
N LYS A 653 35.16 6.08 7.37
CA LYS A 653 36.45 5.82 8.04
C LYS A 653 36.92 4.39 7.82
N LYS A 654 36.03 3.40 7.98
CA LYS A 654 36.33 1.98 7.71
C LYS A 654 36.71 1.75 6.25
N LEU A 655 35.97 2.35 5.31
CA LEU A 655 36.24 2.23 3.87
C LEU A 655 37.65 2.70 3.51
N ARG A 656 38.07 3.85 4.06
CA ARG A 656 39.43 4.37 3.87
C ARG A 656 40.50 3.39 4.35
N SER A 657 40.33 2.76 5.51
CA SER A 657 41.30 1.76 6.01
C SER A 657 41.34 0.49 5.15
N THR A 658 40.18 0.01 4.70
CA THR A 658 40.06 -1.25 3.96
C THR A 658 40.59 -1.13 2.53
N LEU A 659 40.25 -0.06 1.82
CA LEU A 659 40.72 0.16 0.44
C LEU A 659 42.18 0.63 0.36
N SER A 660 42.76 1.14 1.45
CA SER A 660 44.19 1.50 1.50
C SER A 660 45.12 0.31 1.81
N SER A 661 44.55 -0.86 2.16
CA SER A 661 45.28 -2.07 2.52
C SER A 661 45.32 -3.04 1.33
N PRO A 662 46.46 -3.70 1.02
CA PRO A 662 46.54 -4.66 -0.08
C PRO A 662 45.59 -5.87 0.15
N PRO A 663 45.19 -6.59 -0.90
CA PRO A 663 44.46 -7.86 -0.77
C PRO A 663 45.12 -8.77 0.27
N GLN A 664 44.35 -9.28 1.23
CA GLN A 664 44.78 -10.36 2.11
C GLN A 664 44.55 -11.70 1.46
#